data_AF-J2S046-F1
#
_entry.id   AF-J2S046-F1
#
_cell.length_a   1.000
_cell.length_b   1.000
_cell.length_c   1.000
_cell.angle_alpha   90.00
_cell.angle_beta   90.00
_cell.angle_gamma   90.00
#
_symmetry.space_group_name_H-M   'P 1'
#
loop_
_entity.id
_entity.type
_entity.pdbx_description
1 polymer ?
#
loop_
_entity_poly.entity_id
_entity_poly.type
_entity_poly.pdbx_seq_one_letter_code
_entity_poly.pdbx_strand_id
1 'polypeptide(L)'
;MVSGISNKIVEAATKAPQVFVNASLGHDEEYNRETGIQLTKEQIISLRRYETLGLSLPVRLQDVIAYLNYGAGDQGSTGLTAPDFLRTFSMTYEHARRWSPLREKIMLTGTDLKIFAGSIIRTGNGIVEVYEDLKASKYLEEHDIKTPEEYLNLKKQIPGLPELELSADDGLDIRAYLNDLLAKVRLCHQKAEHVRMELDSFGTDMREKVLPEIKLRLAQVSKNTYQADIQTLQGEIDGRAKEIDELNKQYDQMVQEAIKAASTFNIGGLILGIYQGVKAEKIRKERNRLKQLQQTENQKMASKNQTLSSLNRVRDDLQNLSYVAVEAELATQNLMLVWNALSDYIAASVGDVNNMTEATTLRRFKNQILDVIAPWEKIRTSADQLLGVFAEADKEYESNKLVFRSRTIMGTINSYAVEPAFSMDALRVHSAAVQETNTSVQMLFEQFNYQPGTVSVMTNLATAINGSTFDLRRQAQSVNIHLDRAEKKLKSYKAELSDPADADEVREDMEVVLKDVYGKMFTETQDLKSIHKGLGVSYDRSGSQELVMILVKDREFAEAQKTKANVTLAELGEEMKGVSEAIDLIATAGIEKIGEEAQLSMDSLKTLGLAPPQVQVALLAIDTLKKLISGIGGAISFLNMLAAYNRLKERASELKVQVQKYTKDIASLDGKIELIEALDELDDGRSKYLVEFSKAIEDFSKFSLQLKQDLSLPVEDRADMAISRILSFNQYLNRIS
;
A
#
# COMPACT_ATOMS: atom_id res chain seq x y z
N MET A 1 3.43 63.55 3.07
CA MET A 1 3.19 62.32 2.27
C MET A 1 3.60 61.04 3.04
N VAL A 2 3.56 61.05 4.38
CA VAL A 2 4.16 60.00 5.24
C VAL A 2 3.11 59.17 6.02
N SER A 3 1.81 59.51 5.98
CA SER A 3 0.79 58.79 6.76
C SER A 3 0.11 57.62 6.03
N GLY A 4 0.52 57.27 4.81
CA GLY A 4 -0.13 56.22 3.99
C GLY A 4 0.55 54.84 4.02
N ILE A 5 1.79 54.75 4.52
CA ILE A 5 2.60 53.51 4.47
C ILE A 5 2.40 52.66 5.74
N SER A 6 2.20 53.29 6.89
CA SER A 6 1.97 52.59 8.17
C SER A 6 0.63 51.84 8.19
N ASN A 7 -0.43 52.41 7.60
CA ASN A 7 -1.74 51.74 7.55
C ASN A 7 -1.75 50.49 6.64
N LYS A 8 -0.94 50.44 5.56
CA LYS A 8 -0.84 49.26 4.70
C LYS A 8 -0.02 48.12 5.30
N ILE A 9 0.95 48.41 6.16
CA ILE A 9 1.76 47.40 6.86
C ILE A 9 0.95 46.77 8.01
N VAL A 10 0.15 47.57 8.72
CA VAL A 10 -0.79 47.09 9.74
C VAL A 10 -1.94 46.31 9.09
N GLU A 11 -2.47 46.77 7.96
CA GLU A 11 -3.51 46.07 7.20
C GLU A 11 -2.99 44.78 6.53
N ALA A 12 -1.71 44.70 6.15
CA ALA A 12 -1.05 43.47 5.69
C ALA A 12 -0.79 42.47 6.83
N ALA A 13 -0.48 42.95 8.04
CA ALA A 13 -0.30 42.10 9.23
C ALA A 13 -1.64 41.54 9.76
N THR A 14 -2.75 42.27 9.60
CA THR A 14 -4.11 41.76 9.92
C THR A 14 -4.71 40.90 8.81
N LYS A 15 -4.28 41.07 7.54
CA LYS A 15 -4.75 40.25 6.41
C LYS A 15 -3.93 38.98 6.17
N ALA A 16 -2.71 38.85 6.71
CA ALA A 16 -1.90 37.65 6.55
C ALA A 16 -2.60 36.35 7.04
N PRO A 17 -3.31 36.34 8.19
CA PRO A 17 -4.12 35.18 8.58
C PRO A 17 -5.30 34.92 7.64
N GLN A 18 -5.85 35.94 6.99
CA GLN A 18 -7.02 35.82 6.10
C GLN A 18 -6.63 35.37 4.69
N VAL A 19 -5.46 35.78 4.20
CA VAL A 19 -4.81 35.26 2.98
C VAL A 19 -4.36 33.80 3.19
N PHE A 20 -3.85 33.47 4.38
CA PHE A 20 -3.48 32.12 4.82
C PHE A 20 -4.69 31.15 4.87
N VAL A 21 -5.86 31.67 5.24
CA VAL A 21 -7.13 30.93 5.24
C VAL A 21 -7.73 30.78 3.84
N ASN A 22 -7.70 31.81 2.99
CA ASN A 22 -8.26 31.75 1.64
C ASN A 22 -7.44 30.85 0.70
N ALA A 23 -6.12 30.79 0.88
CA ALA A 23 -5.24 29.83 0.19
C ALA A 23 -5.55 28.36 0.57
N SER A 24 -6.16 28.13 1.73
CA SER A 24 -6.57 26.80 2.21
C SER A 24 -7.92 26.32 1.64
N LEU A 25 -8.72 27.24 1.10
CA LEU A 25 -10.10 26.99 0.64
C LEU A 25 -10.22 26.89 -0.90
N GLY A 26 -9.10 26.92 -1.62
CA GLY A 26 -9.05 26.70 -3.08
C GLY A 26 -9.82 27.72 -3.93
N HIS A 27 -9.96 28.98 -3.48
CA HIS A 27 -10.77 29.99 -4.18
C HIS A 27 -10.00 30.94 -5.12
N ASP A 28 -8.68 30.78 -5.31
CA ASP A 28 -7.91 31.54 -6.31
C ASP A 28 -7.11 30.59 -7.23
N GLU A 29 -7.40 30.63 -8.54
CA GLU A 29 -6.77 29.79 -9.57
C GLU A 29 -5.29 30.14 -9.84
N GLU A 30 -4.74 31.20 -9.23
CA GLU A 30 -3.43 31.77 -9.59
C GLU A 30 -2.34 31.69 -8.51
N TYR A 31 -2.63 31.16 -7.31
CA TYR A 31 -1.64 30.96 -6.23
C TYR A 31 -1.79 29.57 -5.58
N ASN A 32 -1.40 28.53 -6.31
CA ASN A 32 -1.30 27.18 -5.74
C ASN A 32 0.04 26.98 -5.02
N ARG A 33 -0.05 26.63 -3.74
CA ARG A 33 1.02 26.30 -2.75
C ARG A 33 1.52 27.49 -1.92
N GLU A 34 0.77 27.85 -0.88
CA GLU A 34 1.29 28.36 0.39
C GLU A 34 0.27 28.06 1.52
N THR A 35 0.80 27.86 2.74
CA THR A 35 0.24 27.04 3.83
C THR A 35 -1.11 27.40 4.42
N GLY A 36 -1.89 26.34 4.69
CA GLY A 36 -3.01 26.25 5.62
C GLY A 36 -3.87 25.00 5.28
N ILE A 37 -4.76 24.59 6.18
CA ILE A 37 -5.53 23.31 6.20
C ILE A 37 -5.75 22.68 4.80
N GLN A 38 -5.08 21.54 4.52
CA GLN A 38 -5.15 20.80 3.23
C GLN A 38 -6.34 19.84 3.13
N LEU A 39 -7.25 19.87 4.10
CA LEU A 39 -8.41 18.99 4.15
C LEU A 39 -9.57 19.60 3.35
N THR A 40 -9.89 19.02 2.20
CA THR A 40 -10.97 19.51 1.34
C THR A 40 -12.27 18.72 1.55
N LYS A 41 -13.39 19.25 1.08
CA LYS A 41 -14.68 18.54 1.11
C LYS A 41 -14.62 17.24 0.30
N GLU A 42 -13.88 17.20 -0.81
CA GLU A 42 -13.70 16.01 -1.64
C GLU A 42 -12.98 14.91 -0.87
N GLN A 43 -11.99 15.26 -0.03
CA GLN A 43 -11.29 14.31 0.82
C GLN A 43 -12.23 13.68 1.87
N ILE A 44 -13.13 14.47 2.47
CA ILE A 44 -14.17 13.95 3.38
C ILE A 44 -15.17 13.05 2.62
N ILE A 45 -15.52 13.41 1.39
CA ILE A 45 -16.36 12.58 0.52
C ILE A 45 -15.67 11.26 0.20
N SER A 46 -14.37 11.25 -0.10
CA SER A 46 -13.60 10.03 -0.35
C SER A 46 -13.55 9.11 0.86
N LEU A 47 -13.45 9.65 2.08
CA LEU A 47 -13.59 8.86 3.32
C LEU A 47 -14.97 8.20 3.45
N ARG A 48 -16.05 8.95 3.16
CA ARG A 48 -17.41 8.37 3.12
C ARG A 48 -17.58 7.30 2.04
N ARG A 49 -16.96 7.48 0.86
CA ARG A 49 -16.98 6.49 -0.23
C ARG A 49 -16.28 5.20 0.19
N TYR A 50 -15.10 5.34 0.80
CA TYR A 50 -14.37 4.20 1.37
C TYR A 50 -15.19 3.49 2.44
N GLU A 51 -15.79 4.22 3.39
CA GLU A 51 -16.67 3.64 4.40
C GLU A 51 -17.81 2.85 3.77
N THR A 52 -18.51 3.43 2.81
CA THR A 52 -19.65 2.79 2.13
C THR A 52 -19.23 1.51 1.42
N LEU A 53 -18.12 1.55 0.68
CA LEU A 53 -17.62 0.39 -0.06
C LEU A 53 -17.11 -0.68 0.90
N GLY A 54 -16.31 -0.30 1.90
CA GLY A 54 -15.77 -1.21 2.91
C GLY A 54 -16.87 -1.93 3.70
N LEU A 55 -17.93 -1.22 4.08
CA LEU A 55 -19.09 -1.78 4.78
C LEU A 55 -19.98 -2.67 3.91
N SER A 56 -19.85 -2.61 2.59
CA SER A 56 -20.60 -3.47 1.67
C SER A 56 -19.91 -4.81 1.38
N LEU A 57 -18.67 -4.99 1.82
CA LEU A 57 -17.91 -6.22 1.62
C LEU A 57 -18.48 -7.40 2.45
N PRO A 58 -18.53 -8.61 1.89
CA PRO A 58 -18.98 -9.79 2.62
C PRO A 58 -17.93 -10.22 3.67
N VAL A 59 -18.37 -10.41 4.91
CA VAL A 59 -17.52 -10.77 6.06
C VAL A 59 -17.80 -12.17 6.63
N ARG A 60 -18.62 -12.96 5.95
CA ARG A 60 -18.86 -14.37 6.28
C ARG A 60 -18.35 -15.23 5.14
N LEU A 61 -17.68 -16.34 5.46
CA LEU A 61 -17.09 -17.22 4.45
C LEU A 61 -18.10 -17.65 3.37
N GLN A 62 -19.34 -17.95 3.74
CA GLN A 62 -20.37 -18.35 2.77
C GLN A 62 -20.77 -17.21 1.83
N ASP A 63 -20.84 -15.97 2.34
CA ASP A 63 -21.13 -14.80 1.52
C ASP A 63 -19.97 -14.47 0.60
N VAL A 64 -18.72 -14.71 1.04
CA VAL A 64 -17.52 -14.60 0.19
C VAL A 64 -17.52 -15.67 -0.89
N ILE A 65 -17.85 -16.93 -0.58
CA ILE A 65 -17.96 -18.00 -1.59
C ILE A 65 -19.03 -17.65 -2.63
N ALA A 66 -20.20 -17.18 -2.18
CA ALA A 66 -21.28 -16.75 -3.06
C ALA A 66 -20.88 -15.54 -3.90
N TYR A 67 -20.18 -14.57 -3.30
CA TYR A 67 -19.64 -13.42 -4.00
C TYR A 67 -18.60 -13.83 -5.04
N LEU A 68 -17.68 -14.73 -4.74
CA LEU A 68 -16.66 -15.20 -5.68
C LEU A 68 -17.22 -16.08 -6.78
N ASN A 69 -18.30 -16.83 -6.55
CA ASN A 69 -19.02 -17.62 -7.55
C ASN A 69 -18.10 -18.40 -8.53
N TYR A 70 -17.08 -19.06 -7.99
CA TYR A 70 -16.13 -19.85 -8.77
C TYR A 70 -16.81 -21.05 -9.45
N GLY A 71 -16.15 -21.57 -10.48
CA GLY A 71 -16.62 -22.75 -11.19
C GLY A 71 -16.71 -23.99 -10.29
N ALA A 72 -17.57 -24.93 -10.67
CA ALA A 72 -17.82 -26.14 -9.90
C ALA A 72 -16.53 -26.94 -9.61
N GLY A 73 -16.21 -27.11 -8.32
CA GLY A 73 -15.03 -27.85 -7.86
C GLY A 73 -13.73 -27.03 -7.85
N ASP A 74 -13.78 -25.77 -8.27
CA ASP A 74 -12.65 -24.84 -8.20
C ASP A 74 -12.71 -23.99 -6.93
N GLN A 75 -11.58 -23.80 -6.27
CA GLN A 75 -11.45 -23.05 -5.02
C GLN A 75 -10.55 -21.82 -5.18
N GLY A 76 -10.05 -21.54 -6.40
CA GLY A 76 -9.02 -20.54 -6.64
C GLY A 76 -7.62 -21.11 -6.42
N SER A 77 -6.61 -20.45 -7.02
CA SER A 77 -5.20 -20.73 -6.70
C SER A 77 -4.82 -20.14 -5.33
N THR A 78 -3.63 -20.47 -4.83
CA THR A 78 -3.05 -19.83 -3.65
C THR A 78 -3.11 -18.31 -3.77
N GLY A 79 -3.56 -17.64 -2.72
CA GLY A 79 -3.78 -16.19 -2.76
C GLY A 79 -5.06 -15.78 -3.48
N LEU A 80 -5.91 -16.70 -3.91
CA LEU A 80 -7.20 -16.40 -4.55
C LEU A 80 -8.34 -17.25 -3.97
N THR A 81 -8.12 -17.88 -2.81
CA THR A 81 -9.15 -18.70 -2.16
C THR A 81 -10.16 -17.84 -1.41
N ALA A 82 -11.36 -18.37 -1.16
CA ALA A 82 -12.37 -17.65 -0.38
C ALA A 82 -11.89 -17.23 1.03
N PRO A 83 -11.17 -18.06 1.80
CA PRO A 83 -10.54 -17.62 3.06
C PRO A 83 -9.59 -16.43 2.89
N ASP A 84 -8.80 -16.43 1.83
CA ASP A 84 -7.85 -15.35 1.60
C ASP A 84 -8.57 -14.02 1.28
N PHE A 85 -9.67 -14.06 0.51
CA PHE A 85 -10.52 -12.87 0.27
C PHE A 85 -11.26 -12.43 1.53
N LEU A 86 -11.73 -13.39 2.34
CA LEU A 86 -12.37 -13.11 3.61
C LEU A 86 -11.44 -12.33 4.54
N ARG A 87 -10.14 -12.64 4.56
CA ARG A 87 -9.14 -11.88 5.33
C ARG A 87 -9.10 -10.42 4.88
N THR A 88 -8.92 -10.16 3.58
CA THR A 88 -8.88 -8.80 3.02
C THR A 88 -10.19 -8.04 3.28
N PHE A 89 -11.34 -8.69 3.04
CA PHE A 89 -12.65 -8.08 3.21
C PHE A 89 -12.98 -7.78 4.67
N SER A 90 -12.70 -8.72 5.58
CA SER A 90 -12.94 -8.51 7.01
C SER A 90 -12.07 -7.39 7.56
N MET A 91 -10.78 -7.34 7.19
CA MET A 91 -9.91 -6.26 7.63
C MET A 91 -10.39 -4.89 7.12
N THR A 92 -10.80 -4.81 5.86
CA THR A 92 -11.32 -3.57 5.26
C THR A 92 -12.65 -3.17 5.90
N TYR A 93 -13.57 -4.10 6.12
CA TYR A 93 -14.86 -3.88 6.76
C TYR A 93 -14.72 -3.38 8.19
N GLU A 94 -13.91 -4.07 9.00
CA GLU A 94 -13.69 -3.72 10.41
C GLU A 94 -13.03 -2.33 10.54
N HIS A 95 -12.10 -2.00 9.63
CA HIS A 95 -11.51 -0.67 9.56
C HIS A 95 -12.53 0.39 9.15
N ALA A 96 -13.29 0.16 8.07
CA ALA A 96 -14.32 1.08 7.60
C ALA A 96 -15.37 1.39 8.68
N ARG A 97 -15.77 0.41 9.49
CA ARG A 97 -16.74 0.58 10.59
C ARG A 97 -16.27 1.58 11.67
N ARG A 98 -14.96 1.81 11.81
CA ARG A 98 -14.41 2.77 12.78
C ARG A 98 -14.61 4.22 12.36
N TRP A 99 -14.87 4.50 11.09
CA TRP A 99 -14.92 5.87 10.58
C TRP A 99 -16.10 6.67 11.15
N SER A 100 -17.34 6.17 11.08
CA SER A 100 -18.51 6.90 11.58
C SER A 100 -18.38 7.34 13.06
N PRO A 101 -18.02 6.46 14.01
CA PRO A 101 -17.80 6.88 15.41
C PRO A 101 -16.66 7.89 15.58
N LEU A 102 -15.55 7.72 14.85
CA LEU A 102 -14.42 8.65 14.88
C LEU A 102 -14.82 10.03 14.34
N ARG A 103 -15.54 10.06 13.22
CA ARG A 103 -16.08 11.28 12.62
C ARG A 103 -16.97 12.04 13.60
N GLU A 104 -17.87 11.35 14.29
CA GLU A 104 -18.74 11.97 15.30
C GLU A 104 -17.90 12.64 16.41
N LYS A 105 -16.90 11.94 16.94
CA LYS A 105 -15.98 12.50 17.95
C LYS A 105 -15.17 13.69 17.45
N ILE A 106 -14.74 13.67 16.17
CA ILE A 106 -14.06 14.79 15.53
C ILE A 106 -14.97 16.03 15.48
N MET A 107 -16.22 15.85 15.06
CA MET A 107 -17.21 16.95 14.97
C MET A 107 -17.55 17.52 16.35
N LEU A 108 -17.74 16.64 17.35
CA LEU A 108 -18.03 17.05 18.73
C LEU A 108 -16.85 17.81 19.33
N THR A 109 -15.63 17.26 19.23
CA THR A 109 -14.43 17.90 19.77
C THR A 109 -14.11 19.20 19.03
N GLY A 110 -14.35 19.28 17.71
CA GLY A 110 -14.23 20.54 16.97
C GLY A 110 -15.17 21.63 17.48
N THR A 111 -16.42 21.26 17.80
CA THR A 111 -17.40 22.19 18.41
C THR A 111 -16.97 22.63 19.80
N ASP A 112 -16.53 21.67 20.62
CA ASP A 112 -16.00 21.92 21.97
C ASP A 112 -14.77 22.85 21.92
N LEU A 113 -13.84 22.63 20.99
CA LEU A 113 -12.64 23.44 20.81
C LEU A 113 -12.98 24.90 20.53
N LYS A 114 -13.96 25.16 19.68
CA LYS A 114 -14.44 26.52 19.40
C LYS A 114 -14.96 27.20 20.67
N ILE A 115 -15.76 26.48 21.46
CA ILE A 115 -16.36 27.00 22.70
C ILE A 115 -15.28 27.25 23.75
N PHE A 116 -14.37 26.28 23.95
CA PHE A 116 -13.25 26.38 24.88
C PHE A 116 -12.32 27.53 24.50
N ALA A 117 -11.94 27.65 23.24
CA ALA A 117 -11.09 28.75 22.77
C ALA A 117 -11.72 30.12 23.08
N GLY A 118 -13.01 30.28 22.76
CA GLY A 118 -13.73 31.51 23.10
C GLY A 118 -13.76 31.79 24.61
N SER A 119 -13.96 30.77 25.45
CA SER A 119 -13.94 30.93 26.90
C SER A 119 -12.54 31.26 27.43
N ILE A 120 -11.50 30.62 26.92
CA ILE A 120 -10.12 30.77 27.38
C ILE A 120 -9.59 32.16 27.04
N ILE A 121 -9.81 32.64 25.81
CA ILE A 121 -9.44 33.99 25.39
C ILE A 121 -10.14 35.04 26.28
N ARG A 122 -11.44 34.89 26.52
CA ARG A 122 -12.19 35.81 27.40
C ARG A 122 -11.67 35.79 28.84
N THR A 123 -11.35 34.61 29.37
CA THR A 123 -10.86 34.47 30.75
C THR A 123 -9.47 35.08 30.91
N GLY A 124 -8.55 34.82 29.97
CA GLY A 124 -7.21 35.42 30.02
C GLY A 124 -7.21 36.92 29.78
N ASN A 125 -8.02 37.44 28.85
CA ASN A 125 -8.19 38.88 28.67
C ASN A 125 -8.77 39.54 29.93
N GLY A 126 -9.71 38.89 30.62
CA GLY A 126 -10.22 39.38 31.91
C GLY A 126 -9.13 39.46 32.99
N ILE A 127 -8.20 38.50 33.04
CA ILE A 127 -7.03 38.56 33.94
C ILE A 127 -6.13 39.74 33.58
N VAL A 128 -5.90 39.99 32.28
CA VAL A 128 -5.11 41.13 31.80
C VAL A 128 -5.79 42.47 32.08
N GLU A 129 -7.11 42.57 31.89
CA GLU A 129 -7.89 43.78 32.19
C GLU A 129 -7.87 44.11 33.69
N VAL A 130 -8.07 43.11 34.57
CA VAL A 130 -7.94 43.30 36.04
C VAL A 130 -6.54 43.79 36.40
N TYR A 131 -5.51 43.30 35.71
CA TYR A 131 -4.13 43.77 35.90
C TYR A 131 -3.93 45.23 35.43
N GLU A 132 -4.46 45.59 34.27
CA GLU A 132 -4.37 46.95 33.72
C GLU A 132 -5.19 47.96 34.54
N ASP A 133 -6.28 47.52 35.17
CA ASP A 133 -7.15 48.33 36.04
C ASP A 133 -6.62 48.52 37.47
N LEU A 134 -5.58 47.79 37.89
CA LEU A 134 -4.92 48.03 39.17
C LEU A 134 -4.37 49.45 39.17
N LYS A 135 -4.96 50.35 39.98
CA LYS A 135 -4.53 51.76 40.06
C LYS A 135 -3.02 51.93 40.23
N ALA A 136 -2.33 50.98 40.88
CA ALA A 136 -0.90 50.99 41.07
C ALA A 136 -0.08 50.74 39.78
N SER A 137 -0.53 49.92 38.82
CA SER A 137 0.23 49.62 37.58
C SER A 137 0.47 50.90 36.77
N LYS A 138 -0.55 51.75 36.65
CA LYS A 138 -0.46 53.06 36.01
C LYS A 138 0.55 54.00 36.70
N TYR A 139 0.63 54.01 38.03
CA TYR A 139 1.60 54.83 38.76
C TYR A 139 3.02 54.25 38.75
N LEU A 140 3.16 52.92 38.67
CA LEU A 140 4.44 52.25 38.55
C LEU A 140 5.08 52.55 37.18
N GLU A 141 4.28 52.50 36.11
CA GLU A 141 4.69 52.85 34.74
C GLU A 141 4.90 54.37 34.56
N GLU A 142 4.00 55.23 35.07
CA GLU A 142 4.12 56.70 34.92
C GLU A 142 5.31 57.31 35.69
N HIS A 143 5.80 56.64 36.74
CA HIS A 143 6.87 57.14 37.61
C HIS A 143 8.14 56.28 37.65
N ASP A 144 8.29 55.30 36.75
CA ASP A 144 9.48 54.44 36.62
C ASP A 144 9.88 53.75 37.94
N ILE A 145 8.90 53.25 38.71
CA ILE A 145 9.11 52.68 40.05
C ILE A 145 9.35 51.18 39.98
N LYS A 146 10.54 50.74 40.40
CA LYS A 146 11.07 49.38 40.18
C LYS A 146 11.25 48.60 41.48
N THR A 147 11.21 49.27 42.62
CA THR A 147 11.40 48.65 43.93
C THR A 147 10.35 49.09 44.97
N PRO A 148 10.06 48.27 46.00
CA PRO A 148 9.18 48.65 47.10
C PRO A 148 9.63 49.94 47.80
N GLU A 149 10.94 50.20 47.86
CA GLU A 149 11.51 51.39 48.48
C GLU A 149 11.25 52.68 47.67
N GLU A 150 11.31 52.60 46.34
CA GLU A 150 10.97 53.70 45.43
C GLU A 150 9.48 54.04 45.50
N TYR A 151 8.60 53.03 45.57
CA TYR A 151 7.17 53.23 45.76
C TYR A 151 6.86 53.91 47.10
N LEU A 152 7.52 53.47 48.18
CA LEU A 152 7.38 54.08 49.50
C LEU A 152 7.91 55.52 49.52
N ASN A 153 8.90 55.86 48.70
CA ASN A 153 9.36 57.24 48.54
C ASN A 153 8.38 58.10 47.71
N LEU A 154 7.76 57.56 46.67
CA LEU A 154 6.71 58.25 45.92
C LEU A 154 5.44 58.45 46.79
N LYS A 155 5.07 57.46 47.61
CA LYS A 155 3.95 57.55 48.57
C LYS A 155 4.13 58.65 49.62
N LYS A 156 5.38 59.03 49.94
CA LYS A 156 5.70 60.18 50.79
C LYS A 156 5.53 61.53 50.07
N GLN A 157 5.67 61.55 48.74
CA GLN A 157 5.60 62.76 47.92
C GLN A 157 4.18 63.05 47.38
N ILE A 158 3.36 62.01 47.19
CA ILE A 158 1.99 62.13 46.68
C ILE A 158 1.01 61.51 47.70
N PRO A 159 0.32 62.33 48.53
CA PRO A 159 -0.67 61.84 49.48
C PRO A 159 -1.88 61.26 48.74
N GLY A 160 -2.19 59.97 48.95
CA GLY A 160 -3.32 59.28 48.32
C GLY A 160 -2.96 58.21 47.28
N LEU A 161 -1.67 57.89 47.11
CA LEU A 161 -1.24 56.72 46.33
C LEU A 161 -1.92 55.43 46.88
N PRO A 162 -2.43 54.54 45.98
CA PRO A 162 -2.98 53.25 46.36
C PRO A 162 -2.02 52.43 47.24
N GLU A 163 -2.49 51.38 47.91
CA GLU A 163 -1.57 50.38 48.46
C GLU A 163 -1.18 49.39 47.35
N LEU A 164 0.11 48.99 47.32
CA LEU A 164 0.64 47.97 46.40
C LEU A 164 0.13 46.56 46.72
N GLU A 165 -0.52 46.38 47.86
CA GLU A 165 -1.16 45.12 48.18
C GLU A 165 -2.35 44.94 47.24
N LEU A 166 -2.27 43.91 46.39
CA LEU A 166 -3.44 43.29 45.79
C LEU A 166 -4.49 43.16 46.90
N SER A 167 -5.68 43.73 46.71
CA SER A 167 -6.73 43.54 47.71
C SER A 167 -6.98 42.03 47.86
N ALA A 168 -7.34 41.58 49.06
CA ALA A 168 -7.59 40.17 49.29
C ALA A 168 -8.65 39.61 48.32
N ASP A 169 -9.60 40.45 47.90
CA ASP A 169 -10.63 40.13 46.91
C ASP A 169 -10.05 40.01 45.49
N ASP A 170 -9.24 40.97 45.02
CA ASP A 170 -8.59 40.91 43.69
C ASP A 170 -7.64 39.70 43.58
N GLY A 171 -6.92 39.37 44.65
CA GLY A 171 -6.05 38.20 44.72
C GLY A 171 -6.81 36.86 44.74
N LEU A 172 -8.04 36.83 45.26
CA LEU A 172 -8.93 35.68 45.19
C LEU A 172 -9.53 35.53 43.79
N ASP A 173 -9.90 36.64 43.15
CA ASP A 173 -10.45 36.65 41.79
C ASP A 173 -9.42 36.21 40.75
N ILE A 174 -8.19 36.74 40.78
CA ILE A 174 -7.10 36.31 39.88
C ILE A 174 -6.82 34.81 40.04
N ARG A 175 -6.82 34.29 41.29
CA ARG A 175 -6.61 32.87 41.57
C ARG A 175 -7.76 32.01 41.06
N ALA A 176 -9.00 32.48 41.18
CA ALA A 176 -10.18 31.79 40.66
C ALA A 176 -10.15 31.72 39.12
N TYR A 177 -9.89 32.85 38.45
CA TYR A 177 -9.74 32.91 37.00
C TYR A 177 -8.59 32.04 36.49
N LEU A 178 -7.45 32.04 37.20
CA LEU A 178 -6.31 31.20 36.86
C LEU A 178 -6.65 29.71 36.98
N ASN A 179 -7.26 29.28 38.10
CA ASN A 179 -7.66 27.89 38.28
C ASN A 179 -8.69 27.43 37.23
N ASP A 180 -9.63 28.29 36.86
CA ASP A 180 -10.62 28.02 35.81
C ASP A 180 -9.97 27.92 34.42
N LEU A 181 -9.06 28.83 34.09
CA LEU A 181 -8.24 28.79 32.87
C LEU A 181 -7.44 27.48 32.77
N LEU A 182 -6.74 27.11 33.85
CA LEU A 182 -5.95 25.89 33.96
C LEU A 182 -6.80 24.63 33.74
N ALA A 183 -7.95 24.56 34.40
CA ALA A 183 -8.86 23.41 34.28
C ALA A 183 -9.40 23.26 32.85
N LYS A 184 -9.78 24.38 32.21
CA LYS A 184 -10.31 24.39 30.84
C LYS A 184 -9.26 23.97 29.81
N VAL A 185 -8.05 24.52 29.90
CA VAL A 185 -6.93 24.15 29.01
C VAL A 185 -6.62 22.66 29.11
N ARG A 186 -6.54 22.11 30.33
CA ARG A 186 -6.26 20.68 30.58
C ARG A 186 -7.39 19.76 30.08
N LEU A 187 -8.65 20.11 30.33
CA LEU A 187 -9.79 19.32 29.86
C LEU A 187 -9.84 19.28 28.33
N CYS A 188 -9.59 20.42 27.69
CA CYS A 188 -9.55 20.53 26.24
C CYS A 188 -8.42 19.69 25.64
N HIS A 189 -7.22 19.74 26.23
CA HIS A 189 -6.09 18.90 25.86
C HIS A 189 -6.43 17.41 25.90
N GLN A 190 -7.03 16.93 27.00
CA GLN A 190 -7.41 15.52 27.13
C GLN A 190 -8.40 15.06 26.05
N LYS A 191 -9.39 15.89 25.71
CA LYS A 191 -10.36 15.59 24.65
C LYS A 191 -9.72 15.57 23.26
N ALA A 192 -8.89 16.56 22.95
CA ALA A 192 -8.17 16.65 21.67
C ALA A 192 -7.20 15.48 21.48
N GLU A 193 -6.43 15.14 22.52
CA GLU A 193 -5.50 14.00 22.48
C GLU A 193 -6.21 12.66 22.27
N HIS A 194 -7.39 12.46 22.86
CA HIS A 194 -8.15 11.23 22.64
C HIS A 194 -8.54 11.05 21.17
N VAL A 195 -9.05 12.11 20.53
CA VAL A 195 -9.36 12.09 19.09
C VAL A 195 -8.11 11.88 18.25
N ARG A 196 -7.01 12.57 18.59
CA ARG A 196 -5.71 12.43 17.91
C ARG A 196 -5.22 10.98 17.92
N MET A 197 -5.26 10.30 19.07
CA MET A 197 -4.84 8.90 19.18
C MET A 197 -5.72 7.94 18.35
N GLU A 198 -7.04 8.15 18.32
CA GLU A 198 -7.93 7.31 17.51
C GLU A 198 -7.73 7.52 16.01
N LEU A 199 -7.49 8.77 15.61
CA LEU A 199 -7.20 9.13 14.23
C LEU A 199 -5.82 8.61 13.79
N ASP A 200 -4.81 8.67 14.68
CA ASP A 200 -3.50 8.06 14.44
C ASP A 200 -3.63 6.57 14.21
N SER A 201 -4.33 5.86 15.11
CA SER A 201 -4.55 4.42 14.94
C SER A 201 -5.31 4.09 13.65
N PHE A 202 -6.32 4.90 13.29
CA PHE A 202 -7.06 4.72 12.04
C PHE A 202 -6.15 4.92 10.81
N GLY A 203 -5.39 6.01 10.76
CA GLY A 203 -4.46 6.30 9.66
C GLY A 203 -3.34 5.27 9.53
N THR A 204 -2.73 4.86 10.65
CA THR A 204 -1.69 3.82 10.68
C THR A 204 -2.23 2.48 10.19
N ASP A 205 -3.38 2.02 10.69
CA ASP A 205 -3.96 0.75 10.23
C ASP A 205 -4.33 0.79 8.74
N MET A 206 -4.89 1.92 8.27
CA MET A 206 -5.19 2.12 6.85
C MET A 206 -3.94 1.96 5.98
N ARG A 207 -2.85 2.63 6.36
CA ARG A 207 -1.61 2.71 5.58
C ARG A 207 -0.77 1.44 5.64
N GLU A 208 -0.65 0.84 6.82
CA GLU A 208 0.29 -0.26 7.07
C GLU A 208 -0.33 -1.65 6.93
N LYS A 209 -1.68 -1.76 6.97
CA LYS A 209 -2.37 -3.05 6.94
C LYS A 209 -3.44 -3.13 5.86
N VAL A 210 -4.41 -2.22 5.89
CA VAL A 210 -5.61 -2.31 5.03
C VAL A 210 -5.26 -2.11 3.55
N LEU A 211 -4.63 -0.98 3.22
CA LEU A 211 -4.29 -0.65 1.84
C LEU A 211 -3.28 -1.65 1.23
N PRO A 212 -2.21 -2.07 1.93
CA PRO A 212 -1.30 -3.12 1.44
C PRO A 212 -2.02 -4.43 1.12
N GLU A 213 -2.95 -4.87 1.97
CA GLU A 213 -3.69 -6.11 1.75
C GLU A 213 -4.64 -6.01 0.55
N ILE A 214 -5.33 -4.87 0.37
CA ILE A 214 -6.17 -4.64 -0.82
C ILE A 214 -5.30 -4.71 -2.09
N LYS A 215 -4.13 -4.06 -2.08
CA LYS A 215 -3.18 -4.07 -3.20
C LYS A 215 -2.62 -5.47 -3.47
N LEU A 216 -2.28 -6.22 -2.43
CA LEU A 216 -1.81 -7.61 -2.52
C LEU A 216 -2.86 -8.47 -3.22
N ARG A 217 -4.11 -8.41 -2.75
CA ARG A 217 -5.22 -9.16 -3.33
C ARG A 217 -5.47 -8.75 -4.79
N LEU A 218 -5.43 -7.46 -5.09
CA LEU A 218 -5.57 -6.95 -6.46
C LEU A 218 -4.43 -7.43 -7.38
N ALA A 219 -3.19 -7.46 -6.89
CA ALA A 219 -2.04 -7.97 -7.63
C ALA A 219 -2.20 -9.46 -7.95
N GLN A 220 -2.63 -10.27 -6.98
CA GLN A 220 -2.93 -11.70 -7.16
C GLN A 220 -4.00 -11.94 -8.22
N VAL A 221 -5.09 -11.17 -8.17
CA VAL A 221 -6.15 -11.28 -9.16
C VAL A 221 -5.64 -10.86 -10.54
N SER A 222 -4.80 -9.83 -10.62
CA SER A 222 -4.30 -9.31 -11.89
C SER A 222 -3.25 -10.22 -12.55
N LYS A 223 -2.42 -10.91 -11.76
CA LYS A 223 -1.33 -11.80 -12.22
C LYS A 223 -1.70 -13.29 -12.20
N ASN A 224 -2.99 -13.63 -12.12
CA ASN A 224 -3.45 -15.02 -12.07
C ASN A 224 -3.10 -15.81 -13.35
N THR A 225 -2.99 -17.15 -13.25
CA THR A 225 -2.60 -18.02 -14.37
C THR A 225 -3.77 -18.66 -15.13
N TYR A 226 -5.03 -18.35 -14.79
CA TYR A 226 -6.18 -19.07 -15.33
C TYR A 226 -6.26 -19.01 -16.85
N GLN A 227 -5.92 -17.86 -17.46
CA GLN A 227 -5.91 -17.73 -18.91
C GLN A 227 -4.91 -18.70 -19.57
N ALA A 228 -3.69 -18.80 -19.03
CA ALA A 228 -2.66 -19.72 -19.53
C ALA A 228 -3.03 -21.19 -19.28
N ASP A 229 -3.61 -21.49 -18.11
CA ASP A 229 -4.12 -22.82 -17.78
C ASP A 229 -5.23 -23.27 -18.75
N ILE A 230 -6.15 -22.36 -19.09
CA ILE A 230 -7.24 -22.63 -20.04
C ILE A 230 -6.68 -22.91 -21.44
N GLN A 231 -5.68 -22.14 -21.90
CA GLN A 231 -5.03 -22.36 -23.19
C GLN A 231 -4.31 -23.72 -23.23
N THR A 232 -3.61 -24.09 -22.15
CA THR A 232 -2.95 -25.39 -22.02
C THR A 232 -3.97 -26.52 -22.09
N LEU A 233 -5.05 -26.38 -21.32
CA LEU A 233 -6.13 -27.37 -21.28
C LEU A 233 -6.86 -27.51 -22.62
N GLN A 234 -7.05 -26.41 -23.36
CA GLN A 234 -7.59 -26.42 -24.72
C GLN A 234 -6.71 -27.24 -25.66
N GLY A 235 -5.39 -27.05 -25.60
CA GLY A 235 -4.45 -27.84 -26.40
C GLY A 235 -4.53 -29.34 -26.09
N GLU A 236 -4.66 -29.71 -24.81
CA GLU A 236 -4.83 -31.12 -24.41
C GLU A 236 -6.16 -31.73 -24.91
N ILE A 237 -7.25 -30.96 -24.85
CA ILE A 237 -8.59 -31.34 -25.33
C ILE A 237 -8.58 -31.51 -26.86
N ASP A 238 -7.96 -30.59 -27.59
CA ASP A 238 -7.87 -30.65 -29.05
C ASP A 238 -7.02 -31.85 -29.51
N GLY A 239 -5.91 -32.11 -28.82
CA GLY A 239 -5.08 -33.30 -29.06
C GLY A 239 -5.84 -34.60 -28.83
N ARG A 240 -6.63 -34.68 -27.75
CA ARG A 240 -7.46 -35.86 -27.44
C ARG A 240 -8.62 -36.02 -28.42
N ALA A 241 -9.23 -34.94 -28.87
CA ALA A 241 -10.29 -34.98 -29.88
C ALA A 241 -9.77 -35.63 -31.17
N LYS A 242 -8.56 -35.27 -31.62
CA LYS A 242 -7.90 -35.92 -32.77
C LYS A 242 -7.69 -37.42 -32.55
N GLU A 243 -7.28 -37.85 -31.36
CA GLU A 243 -7.13 -39.28 -31.03
C GLU A 243 -8.47 -40.02 -31.04
N ILE A 244 -9.53 -39.40 -30.51
CA ILE A 244 -10.90 -39.95 -30.54
C ILE A 244 -11.41 -40.09 -31.98
N ASP A 245 -11.17 -39.09 -32.83
CA ASP A 245 -11.58 -39.12 -34.24
C ASP A 245 -10.87 -40.23 -35.02
N GLU A 246 -9.58 -40.45 -34.77
CA GLU A 246 -8.84 -41.57 -35.36
C GLU A 246 -9.40 -42.92 -34.89
N LEU A 247 -9.66 -43.08 -33.59
CA LEU A 247 -10.28 -44.30 -33.05
C LEU A 247 -11.71 -44.52 -33.57
N ASN A 248 -12.49 -43.46 -33.82
CA ASN A 248 -13.80 -43.56 -34.47
C ASN A 248 -13.66 -44.11 -35.88
N LYS A 249 -12.73 -43.56 -36.67
CA LYS A 249 -12.47 -43.99 -38.05
C LYS A 249 -12.01 -45.45 -38.11
N GLN A 250 -11.10 -45.86 -37.23
CA GLN A 250 -10.63 -47.25 -37.12
C GLN A 250 -11.78 -48.21 -36.72
N TYR A 251 -12.62 -47.80 -35.76
CA TYR A 251 -13.79 -48.58 -35.36
C TYR A 251 -14.78 -48.77 -36.51
N ASP A 252 -15.11 -47.69 -37.23
CA ASP A 252 -16.07 -47.72 -38.34
C ASP A 252 -15.57 -48.58 -39.50
N GLN A 253 -14.26 -48.52 -39.81
CA GLN A 253 -13.62 -49.42 -40.78
C GLN A 253 -13.76 -50.88 -40.36
N MET A 254 -13.45 -51.23 -39.11
CA MET A 254 -13.56 -52.62 -38.63
C MET A 254 -15.00 -53.13 -38.63
N VAL A 255 -15.99 -52.30 -38.30
CA VAL A 255 -17.41 -52.71 -38.36
C VAL A 255 -17.85 -52.95 -39.80
N GLN A 256 -17.45 -52.09 -40.75
CA GLN A 256 -17.76 -52.31 -42.17
C GLN A 256 -17.08 -53.57 -42.72
N GLU A 257 -15.83 -53.82 -42.34
CA GLU A 257 -15.11 -55.04 -42.72
C GLU A 257 -15.77 -56.30 -42.12
N ALA A 258 -16.22 -56.25 -40.86
CA ALA A 258 -16.94 -57.34 -40.21
C ALA A 258 -18.26 -57.68 -40.91
N ILE A 259 -19.03 -56.65 -41.31
CA ILE A 259 -20.28 -56.81 -42.06
C ILE A 259 -20.00 -57.41 -43.44
N LYS A 260 -18.95 -56.96 -44.14
CA LYS A 260 -18.53 -57.53 -45.43
C LYS A 260 -18.10 -58.99 -45.30
N ALA A 261 -17.34 -59.33 -44.25
CA ALA A 261 -16.90 -60.71 -43.98
C ALA A 261 -18.03 -61.65 -43.54
N ALA A 262 -19.04 -61.13 -42.83
CA ALA A 262 -20.23 -61.90 -42.46
C ALA A 262 -21.12 -62.22 -43.68
N SER A 263 -21.08 -61.38 -44.72
CA SER A 263 -21.88 -61.55 -45.95
C SER A 263 -21.39 -62.67 -46.88
N THR A 264 -20.19 -63.23 -46.67
CA THR A 264 -19.62 -64.29 -47.52
C THR A 264 -19.95 -65.74 -47.10
N PHE A 265 -20.69 -65.94 -45.99
CA PHE A 265 -21.27 -67.24 -45.54
C PHE A 265 -20.32 -68.46 -45.56
N ASN A 266 -19.03 -68.26 -45.33
CA ASN A 266 -18.01 -69.29 -45.16
C ASN A 266 -17.61 -69.41 -43.68
N ILE A 267 -17.18 -70.60 -43.21
CA ILE A 267 -16.81 -70.87 -41.80
C ILE A 267 -15.75 -69.88 -41.26
N GLY A 268 -14.94 -69.29 -42.15
CA GLY A 268 -14.01 -68.19 -41.81
C GLY A 268 -14.67 -66.85 -41.48
N GLY A 269 -15.85 -66.52 -42.03
CA GLY A 269 -16.59 -65.28 -41.71
C GLY A 269 -17.17 -65.25 -40.29
N LEU A 270 -17.44 -66.42 -39.69
CA LEU A 270 -17.90 -66.57 -38.30
C LEU A 270 -16.76 -66.43 -37.28
N ILE A 271 -15.51 -66.75 -37.66
CA ILE A 271 -14.31 -66.57 -36.84
C ILE A 271 -13.83 -65.11 -36.92
N LEU A 272 -13.83 -64.50 -38.12
CA LEU A 272 -13.62 -63.06 -38.35
C LEU A 272 -14.54 -62.16 -37.52
N GLY A 273 -15.83 -62.52 -37.42
CA GLY A 273 -16.80 -61.76 -36.60
C GLY A 273 -16.48 -61.78 -35.10
N ILE A 274 -15.90 -62.87 -34.57
CA ILE A 274 -15.54 -63.00 -33.16
C ILE A 274 -14.23 -62.24 -32.87
N TYR A 275 -13.22 -62.35 -33.75
CA TYR A 275 -11.94 -61.67 -33.59
C TYR A 275 -12.05 -60.15 -33.77
N GLN A 276 -12.74 -59.69 -34.82
CA GLN A 276 -13.01 -58.26 -35.02
C GLN A 276 -13.93 -57.73 -33.91
N GLY A 277 -14.84 -58.55 -33.36
CA GLY A 277 -15.64 -58.21 -32.18
C GLY A 277 -14.80 -57.90 -30.93
N VAL A 278 -13.77 -58.70 -30.62
CA VAL A 278 -12.89 -58.48 -29.45
C VAL A 278 -11.98 -57.26 -29.64
N LYS A 279 -11.49 -57.00 -30.86
CA LYS A 279 -10.70 -55.81 -31.20
C LYS A 279 -11.55 -54.53 -31.20
N ALA A 280 -12.71 -54.58 -31.85
CA ALA A 280 -13.69 -53.50 -31.85
C ALA A 280 -14.14 -53.19 -30.43
N GLU A 281 -14.26 -54.20 -29.56
CA GLU A 281 -14.57 -54.01 -28.14
C GLU A 281 -13.43 -53.30 -27.38
N LYS A 282 -12.16 -53.62 -27.66
CA LYS A 282 -11.01 -52.89 -27.06
C LYS A 282 -10.94 -51.43 -27.54
N ILE A 283 -11.10 -51.18 -28.83
CA ILE A 283 -11.15 -49.81 -29.40
C ILE A 283 -12.35 -49.05 -28.84
N ARG A 284 -13.52 -49.70 -28.75
CA ARG A 284 -14.73 -49.13 -28.14
C ARG A 284 -14.49 -48.74 -26.70
N LYS A 285 -13.84 -49.61 -25.91
CA LYS A 285 -13.48 -49.32 -24.51
C LYS A 285 -12.51 -48.14 -24.40
N GLU A 286 -11.46 -48.11 -25.21
CA GLU A 286 -10.47 -47.02 -25.17
C GLU A 286 -11.07 -45.69 -25.65
N ARG A 287 -11.83 -45.69 -26.74
CA ARG A 287 -12.58 -44.52 -27.20
C ARG A 287 -13.55 -44.03 -26.13
N ASN A 288 -14.31 -44.93 -25.50
CA ASN A 288 -15.25 -44.54 -24.45
C ASN A 288 -14.51 -43.98 -23.23
N ARG A 289 -13.33 -44.51 -22.88
CA ARG A 289 -12.45 -43.96 -21.84
C ARG A 289 -11.99 -42.54 -22.20
N LEU A 290 -11.51 -42.33 -23.42
CA LEU A 290 -11.07 -41.00 -23.89
C LEU A 290 -12.24 -40.01 -23.95
N LYS A 291 -13.43 -40.43 -24.39
CA LYS A 291 -14.66 -39.61 -24.37
C LYS A 291 -15.06 -39.21 -22.94
N GLN A 292 -14.96 -40.12 -21.97
CA GLN A 292 -15.19 -39.80 -20.55
C GLN A 292 -14.16 -38.80 -20.04
N LEU A 293 -12.87 -39.02 -20.32
CA LEU A 293 -11.81 -38.07 -19.96
C LEU A 293 -12.04 -36.70 -20.63
N GLN A 294 -12.44 -36.67 -21.90
CA GLN A 294 -12.79 -35.43 -22.64
C GLN A 294 -13.93 -34.68 -21.94
N GLN A 295 -14.98 -35.39 -21.53
CA GLN A 295 -16.10 -34.80 -20.81
C GLN A 295 -15.65 -34.18 -19.49
N THR A 296 -14.79 -34.86 -18.72
CA THR A 296 -14.23 -34.34 -17.48
C THR A 296 -13.37 -33.09 -17.71
N GLU A 297 -12.48 -33.09 -18.70
CA GLU A 297 -11.65 -31.92 -19.00
C GLU A 297 -12.47 -30.75 -19.56
N ASN A 298 -13.53 -31.01 -20.33
CA ASN A 298 -14.48 -29.97 -20.76
C ASN A 298 -15.22 -29.34 -19.58
N GLN A 299 -15.62 -30.14 -18.57
CA GLN A 299 -16.21 -29.62 -17.33
C GLN A 299 -15.20 -28.77 -16.54
N LYS A 300 -13.95 -29.23 -16.44
CA LYS A 300 -12.87 -28.47 -15.82
C LYS A 300 -12.58 -27.16 -16.54
N MET A 301 -12.61 -27.16 -17.88
CA MET A 301 -12.49 -25.96 -18.70
C MET A 301 -13.64 -24.99 -18.45
N ALA A 302 -14.89 -25.47 -18.45
CA ALA A 302 -16.05 -24.65 -18.12
C ALA A 302 -15.92 -24.03 -16.72
N SER A 303 -15.48 -24.83 -15.74
CA SER A 303 -15.19 -24.37 -14.38
C SER A 303 -14.12 -23.27 -14.35
N LYS A 304 -12.96 -23.50 -14.98
CA LYS A 304 -11.87 -22.50 -15.04
C LYS A 304 -12.30 -21.21 -15.76
N ASN A 305 -13.08 -21.30 -16.82
CA ASN A 305 -13.63 -20.14 -17.53
C ASN A 305 -14.56 -19.31 -16.62
N GLN A 306 -15.44 -19.97 -15.86
CA GLN A 306 -16.29 -19.29 -14.88
C GLN A 306 -15.44 -18.60 -13.81
N THR A 307 -14.44 -19.29 -13.25
CA THR A 307 -13.53 -18.71 -12.26
C THR A 307 -12.79 -17.50 -12.83
N LEU A 308 -12.22 -17.58 -14.04
CA LEU A 308 -11.56 -16.45 -14.70
C LEU A 308 -12.51 -15.26 -14.89
N SER A 309 -13.74 -15.51 -15.34
CA SER A 309 -14.75 -14.45 -15.48
C SER A 309 -15.06 -13.78 -14.14
N SER A 310 -15.14 -14.56 -13.06
CA SER A 310 -15.38 -13.99 -11.74
C SER A 310 -14.20 -13.20 -11.22
N LEU A 311 -12.98 -13.71 -11.40
CA LEU A 311 -11.75 -13.00 -11.05
C LEU A 311 -11.63 -11.66 -11.79
N ASN A 312 -12.03 -11.59 -13.07
CA ASN A 312 -12.06 -10.31 -13.80
C ASN A 312 -13.04 -9.31 -13.19
N ARG A 313 -14.25 -9.74 -12.78
CA ARG A 313 -15.19 -8.85 -12.07
C ARG A 313 -14.63 -8.40 -10.73
N VAL A 314 -14.09 -9.33 -9.95
CA VAL A 314 -13.50 -9.05 -8.64
C VAL A 314 -12.29 -8.12 -8.77
N ARG A 315 -11.53 -8.21 -9.87
CA ARG A 315 -10.46 -7.25 -10.19
C ARG A 315 -11.01 -5.84 -10.27
N ASP A 316 -12.09 -5.64 -11.01
CA ASP A 316 -12.69 -4.32 -11.20
C ASP A 316 -13.23 -3.77 -9.86
N ASP A 317 -13.86 -4.63 -9.05
CA ASP A 317 -14.31 -4.28 -7.69
C ASP A 317 -13.14 -3.89 -6.78
N LEU A 318 -12.03 -4.64 -6.81
CA LEU A 318 -10.83 -4.35 -6.03
C LEU A 318 -10.05 -3.13 -6.54
N GLN A 319 -10.05 -2.86 -7.84
CA GLN A 319 -9.47 -1.64 -8.41
C GLN A 319 -10.21 -0.41 -7.88
N ASN A 320 -11.54 -0.45 -7.90
CA ASN A 320 -12.36 0.61 -7.33
C ASN A 320 -12.12 0.75 -5.83
N LEU A 321 -12.10 -0.37 -5.07
CA LEU A 321 -11.80 -0.36 -3.64
C LEU A 321 -10.40 0.21 -3.35
N SER A 322 -9.39 -0.20 -4.10
CA SER A 322 -8.02 0.29 -3.97
C SER A 322 -7.93 1.79 -4.25
N TYR A 323 -8.65 2.27 -5.27
CA TYR A 323 -8.69 3.70 -5.61
C TYR A 323 -9.28 4.52 -4.46
N VAL A 324 -10.47 4.15 -3.97
CA VAL A 324 -11.09 4.90 -2.86
C VAL A 324 -10.29 4.78 -1.56
N ALA A 325 -9.61 3.65 -1.35
CA ALA A 325 -8.74 3.45 -0.19
C ALA A 325 -7.51 4.38 -0.24
N VAL A 326 -6.89 4.55 -1.41
CA VAL A 326 -5.78 5.51 -1.59
C VAL A 326 -6.27 6.95 -1.33
N GLU A 327 -7.42 7.34 -1.86
CA GLU A 327 -7.98 8.68 -1.60
C GLU A 327 -8.32 8.89 -0.11
N ALA A 328 -8.90 7.89 0.54
CA ALA A 328 -9.24 7.92 1.95
C ALA A 328 -7.99 7.96 2.85
N GLU A 329 -6.91 7.29 2.46
CA GLU A 329 -5.62 7.32 3.16
C GLU A 329 -5.03 8.74 3.10
N LEU A 330 -5.00 9.37 1.93
CA LEU A 330 -4.56 10.76 1.77
C LEU A 330 -5.42 11.73 2.61
N ALA A 331 -6.75 11.58 2.56
CA ALA A 331 -7.69 12.36 3.35
C ALA A 331 -7.42 12.20 4.86
N THR A 332 -7.16 10.97 5.30
CA THR A 332 -6.82 10.67 6.70
C THR A 332 -5.51 11.32 7.11
N GLN A 333 -4.46 11.24 6.28
CA GLN A 333 -3.18 11.91 6.56
C GLN A 333 -3.36 13.41 6.74
N ASN A 334 -4.13 14.06 5.88
CA ASN A 334 -4.36 15.50 5.98
C ASN A 334 -5.17 15.84 7.23
N LEU A 335 -6.19 15.04 7.55
CA LEU A 335 -6.95 15.19 8.80
C LEU A 335 -6.07 14.99 10.04
N MET A 336 -5.13 14.05 10.01
CA MET A 336 -4.14 13.85 11.07
C MET A 336 -3.23 15.07 11.23
N LEU A 337 -2.76 15.68 10.14
CA LEU A 337 -1.96 16.91 10.21
C LEU A 337 -2.75 18.08 10.79
N VAL A 338 -4.04 18.21 10.45
CA VAL A 338 -4.91 19.25 11.05
C VAL A 338 -5.05 19.01 12.56
N TRP A 339 -5.33 17.78 12.97
CA TRP A 339 -5.50 17.44 14.38
C TRP A 339 -4.21 17.52 15.20
N ASN A 340 -3.08 17.13 14.61
CA ASN A 340 -1.77 17.25 15.24
C ASN A 340 -1.42 18.72 15.48
N ALA A 341 -1.67 19.62 14.52
CA ALA A 341 -1.47 21.05 14.73
C ALA A 341 -2.34 21.60 15.87
N LEU A 342 -3.62 21.21 15.94
CA LEU A 342 -4.50 21.60 17.04
C LEU A 342 -3.96 21.10 18.38
N SER A 343 -3.53 19.85 18.46
CA SER A 343 -2.91 19.28 19.67
C SER A 343 -1.62 19.99 20.06
N ASP A 344 -0.74 20.28 19.10
CA ASP A 344 0.53 20.97 19.35
C ASP A 344 0.30 22.37 19.92
N TYR A 345 -0.69 23.11 19.40
CA TYR A 345 -1.09 24.41 19.96
C TYR A 345 -1.65 24.30 21.38
N ILE A 346 -2.44 23.26 21.68
CA ILE A 346 -3.00 23.07 23.03
C ILE A 346 -1.90 22.64 24.01
N ALA A 347 -1.02 21.70 23.61
CA ALA A 347 0.10 21.23 24.41
C ALA A 347 1.09 22.36 24.71
N ALA A 348 1.34 23.23 23.73
CA ALA A 348 2.05 24.48 23.90
C ALA A 348 1.44 25.37 24.99
N SER A 349 0.12 25.59 24.94
CA SER A 349 -0.61 26.38 25.95
C SER A 349 -0.55 25.74 27.35
N VAL A 350 -0.61 24.40 27.44
CA VAL A 350 -0.38 23.65 28.69
C VAL A 350 1.04 23.86 29.22
N GLY A 351 2.04 23.88 28.34
CA GLY A 351 3.43 24.16 28.68
C GLY A 351 3.60 25.56 29.28
N ASP A 352 3.07 26.59 28.61
CA ASP A 352 3.11 27.98 29.10
C ASP A 352 2.41 28.10 30.47
N VAL A 353 1.28 27.41 30.63
CA VAL A 353 0.53 27.30 31.90
C VAL A 353 1.39 26.77 33.06
N ASN A 354 2.21 25.74 32.82
CA ASN A 354 3.01 25.14 33.89
C ASN A 354 4.17 26.06 34.32
N ASN A 355 4.60 26.96 33.46
CA ASN A 355 5.66 27.94 33.76
C ASN A 355 5.14 29.15 34.56
N MET A 356 3.82 29.29 34.71
CA MET A 356 3.19 30.42 35.41
C MET A 356 3.44 30.44 36.92
N THR A 357 3.77 29.31 37.54
CA THR A 357 4.00 29.22 38.99
C THR A 357 5.33 29.83 39.45
N GLU A 358 6.18 30.25 38.51
CA GLU A 358 7.54 30.75 38.77
C GLU A 358 7.70 32.27 38.52
N ALA A 359 6.62 32.99 38.20
CA ALA A 359 6.69 34.42 37.91
C ALA A 359 7.12 35.23 39.14
N THR A 360 8.28 35.89 39.04
CA THR A 360 8.85 36.76 40.09
C THR A 360 8.39 38.20 39.98
N THR A 361 7.80 38.59 38.85
CA THR A 361 7.34 39.95 38.55
C THR A 361 5.95 39.94 37.92
N LEU A 362 5.23 41.05 38.09
CA LEU A 362 3.90 41.24 37.50
C LEU A 362 3.93 41.31 35.96
N ARG A 363 4.99 41.89 35.37
CA ARG A 363 5.25 41.91 33.92
C ARG A 363 5.34 40.50 33.35
N ARG A 364 6.19 39.66 33.97
CA ARG A 364 6.37 38.26 33.56
C ARG A 364 5.06 37.47 33.70
N PHE A 365 4.27 37.71 34.75
CA PHE A 365 2.96 37.09 34.93
C PHE A 365 1.96 37.48 33.81
N LYS A 366 1.85 38.76 33.45
CA LYS A 366 1.01 39.24 32.33
C LYS A 366 1.43 38.60 31.00
N ASN A 367 2.73 38.63 30.69
CA ASN A 367 3.25 38.07 29.45
C ASN A 367 3.01 36.55 29.35
N GLN A 368 3.13 35.83 30.48
CA GLN A 368 2.80 34.40 30.53
C GLN A 368 1.29 34.12 30.30
N ILE A 369 0.38 34.96 30.81
CA ILE A 369 -1.06 34.85 30.49
C ILE A 369 -1.30 35.05 28.99
N LEU A 370 -0.68 36.06 28.39
CA LEU A 370 -0.80 36.36 26.95
C LEU A 370 -0.27 35.19 26.10
N ASP A 371 0.85 34.60 26.50
CA ASP A 371 1.41 33.39 25.88
C ASP A 371 0.45 32.20 25.95
N VAL A 372 -0.24 32.01 27.08
CA VAL A 372 -1.24 30.94 27.26
C VAL A 372 -2.44 31.11 26.34
N ILE A 373 -2.94 32.34 26.14
CA ILE A 373 -4.15 32.59 25.34
C ILE A 373 -3.90 32.73 23.83
N ALA A 374 -2.72 33.18 23.40
CA ALA A 374 -2.44 33.46 21.98
C ALA A 374 -2.68 32.26 21.03
N PRO A 375 -2.35 31.00 21.38
CA PRO A 375 -2.65 29.84 20.53
C PRO A 375 -4.16 29.60 20.31
N TRP A 376 -5.02 30.05 21.21
CA TRP A 376 -6.45 29.77 21.16
C TRP A 376 -7.19 30.53 20.06
N GLU A 377 -6.66 31.66 19.58
CA GLU A 377 -7.22 32.35 18.41
C GLU A 377 -7.09 31.51 17.14
N LYS A 378 -5.91 30.88 16.96
CA LYS A 378 -5.66 29.94 15.86
C LYS A 378 -6.53 28.69 16.00
N ILE A 379 -6.59 28.09 17.19
CA ILE A 379 -7.43 26.91 17.47
C ILE A 379 -8.90 27.18 17.13
N ARG A 380 -9.44 28.33 17.55
CA ARG A 380 -10.84 28.72 17.26
C ARG A 380 -11.10 28.79 15.76
N THR A 381 -10.23 29.46 15.02
CA THR A 381 -10.38 29.64 13.57
C THR A 381 -10.27 28.30 12.84
N SER A 382 -9.27 27.49 13.17
CA SER A 382 -9.06 26.18 12.56
C SER A 382 -10.19 25.19 12.86
N ALA A 383 -10.74 25.20 14.08
CA ALA A 383 -11.89 24.39 14.44
C ALA A 383 -13.15 24.81 13.65
N ASP A 384 -13.39 26.12 13.49
CA ASP A 384 -14.50 26.63 12.68
C ASP A 384 -14.42 26.20 11.21
N GLN A 385 -13.22 26.25 10.63
CA GLN A 385 -12.98 25.82 9.26
C GLN A 385 -13.21 24.32 9.08
N LEU A 386 -12.68 23.51 9.99
CA LEU A 386 -12.85 22.06 9.98
C LEU A 386 -14.34 21.69 9.94
N LEU A 387 -15.14 22.29 10.84
CA LEU A 387 -16.59 22.06 10.89
C LEU A 387 -17.29 22.51 9.60
N GLY A 388 -16.85 23.62 9.00
CA GLY A 388 -17.33 24.10 7.70
C GLY A 388 -17.13 23.08 6.58
N VAL A 389 -15.92 22.53 6.44
CA VAL A 389 -15.57 21.53 5.42
C VAL A 389 -16.44 20.27 5.55
N PHE A 390 -16.66 19.78 6.78
CA PHE A 390 -17.55 18.64 7.02
C PHE A 390 -19.01 18.93 6.64
N ALA A 391 -19.52 20.13 6.96
CA ALA A 391 -20.88 20.52 6.63
C ALA A 391 -21.09 20.62 5.10
N GLU A 392 -20.11 21.16 4.37
CA GLU A 392 -20.13 21.23 2.91
C GLU A 392 -20.09 19.84 2.28
N ALA A 393 -19.20 18.97 2.75
CA ALA A 393 -19.08 17.60 2.28
C ALA A 393 -20.37 16.80 2.50
N ASP A 394 -21.01 16.95 3.66
CA ASP A 394 -22.28 16.28 3.98
C ASP A 394 -23.40 16.73 3.05
N LYS A 395 -23.52 18.04 2.83
CA LYS A 395 -24.53 18.62 1.93
C LYS A 395 -24.34 18.11 0.50
N GLU A 396 -23.09 18.10 0.02
CA GLU A 396 -22.76 17.64 -1.33
C GLU A 396 -23.03 16.13 -1.49
N TYR A 397 -22.59 15.31 -0.53
CA TYR A 397 -22.78 13.87 -0.57
C TYR A 397 -24.27 13.47 -0.59
N GLU A 398 -25.12 14.13 0.21
CA GLU A 398 -26.57 13.88 0.20
C GLU A 398 -27.25 14.38 -1.10
N SER A 399 -26.78 15.49 -1.67
CA SER A 399 -27.32 16.04 -2.92
C SER A 399 -26.96 15.25 -4.17
N ASN A 400 -25.78 14.58 -4.18
CA ASN A 400 -25.24 13.84 -5.32
C ASN A 400 -25.66 12.35 -5.37
N LYS A 401 -26.69 11.92 -4.62
CA LYS A 401 -27.33 10.59 -4.80
C LYS A 401 -27.95 10.38 -6.19
N LEU A 402 -27.98 11.41 -7.04
CA LEU A 402 -28.46 11.35 -8.42
C LEU A 402 -27.36 11.87 -9.38
N VAL A 403 -26.63 10.93 -9.98
CA VAL A 403 -25.69 11.09 -11.12
C VAL A 403 -24.35 11.76 -10.76
N PHE A 404 -23.21 11.10 -11.04
CA PHE A 404 -22.23 11.58 -12.04
C PHE A 404 -20.98 10.72 -12.25
N ARG A 405 -20.47 10.86 -13.48
CA ARG A 405 -19.23 10.33 -14.08
C ARG A 405 -17.97 11.00 -13.50
N SER A 406 -16.88 10.24 -13.43
CA SER A 406 -15.56 10.77 -13.13
C SER A 406 -15.07 11.71 -14.25
N ARG A 407 -14.47 12.84 -13.85
CA ARG A 407 -13.57 13.64 -14.69
C ARG A 407 -12.21 13.62 -14.01
N THR A 408 -11.28 12.87 -14.60
CA THR A 408 -9.86 12.97 -14.29
C THR A 408 -9.34 14.25 -14.93
N ILE A 409 -8.86 15.20 -14.13
CA ILE A 409 -8.09 16.35 -14.62
C ILE A 409 -6.65 16.12 -14.19
N MET A 410 -5.78 15.89 -15.17
CA MET A 410 -4.34 15.85 -14.98
C MET A 410 -3.79 17.23 -15.39
N GLY A 411 -3.26 17.98 -14.43
CA GLY A 411 -2.56 19.23 -14.67
C GLY A 411 -1.09 19.07 -14.31
N THR A 412 -0.20 19.09 -15.30
CA THR A 412 1.24 19.27 -15.09
C THR A 412 1.55 20.76 -14.99
N ILE A 413 2.19 21.19 -13.90
CA ILE A 413 2.78 22.52 -13.77
C ILE A 413 4.28 22.36 -13.57
N ASN A 414 5.05 22.88 -14.53
CA ASN A 414 6.48 23.10 -14.38
C ASN A 414 6.68 24.55 -13.92
N SER A 415 7.35 24.75 -12.79
CA SER A 415 7.90 26.05 -12.40
C SER A 415 9.39 25.89 -12.11
N TYR A 416 10.23 26.58 -12.87
CA TYR A 416 11.66 26.68 -12.60
C TYR A 416 11.88 27.61 -11.40
N ALA A 417 11.97 27.02 -10.21
CA ALA A 417 12.68 27.60 -9.08
C ALA A 417 13.93 26.75 -8.82
N VAL A 418 14.99 27.34 -8.29
CA VAL A 418 16.18 26.59 -7.84
C VAL A 418 15.70 25.50 -6.89
N GLU A 419 15.83 24.23 -7.30
CA GLU A 419 15.37 23.10 -6.51
C GLU A 419 16.07 23.11 -5.14
N PRO A 420 15.33 23.05 -4.02
CA PRO A 420 15.94 22.72 -2.74
C PRO A 420 16.63 21.36 -2.85
N ALA A 421 17.68 21.14 -2.06
CA ALA A 421 18.42 19.88 -2.07
C ALA A 421 17.49 18.69 -1.80
N PHE A 422 16.54 18.83 -0.86
CA PHE A 422 15.49 17.85 -0.56
C PHE A 422 14.18 18.11 -1.32
N SER A 423 13.54 17.04 -1.80
CA SER A 423 12.23 17.02 -2.46
C SER A 423 11.27 16.03 -1.80
N MET A 424 10.21 16.57 -1.18
CA MET A 424 9.14 15.76 -0.59
C MET A 424 8.38 14.93 -1.64
N ASP A 425 8.20 15.47 -2.85
CA ASP A 425 7.54 14.78 -3.95
C ASP A 425 8.40 13.58 -4.40
N ALA A 426 9.73 13.74 -4.50
CA ALA A 426 10.64 12.64 -4.81
C ALA A 426 10.64 11.57 -3.71
N LEU A 427 10.66 11.97 -2.43
CA LEU A 427 10.61 11.04 -1.30
C LEU A 427 9.35 10.18 -1.33
N ARG A 428 8.18 10.79 -1.60
CA ARG A 428 6.90 10.07 -1.76
C ARG A 428 6.92 9.10 -2.94
N VAL A 429 7.49 9.51 -4.08
CA VAL A 429 7.64 8.64 -5.26
C VAL A 429 8.50 7.41 -4.92
N HIS A 430 9.62 7.60 -4.23
CA HIS A 430 10.46 6.49 -3.78
C HIS A 430 9.74 5.57 -2.79
N SER A 431 9.02 6.13 -1.82
CA SER A 431 8.21 5.36 -0.88
C SER A 431 7.13 4.53 -1.59
N ALA A 432 6.42 5.14 -2.56
CA ALA A 432 5.40 4.46 -3.35
C ALA A 432 5.98 3.31 -4.18
N ALA A 433 7.13 3.51 -4.81
CA ALA A 433 7.85 2.46 -5.56
C ALA A 433 8.22 1.29 -4.64
N VAL A 434 8.75 1.56 -3.44
CA VAL A 434 9.04 0.52 -2.44
C VAL A 434 7.78 -0.27 -2.07
N GLN A 435 6.63 0.39 -1.89
CA GLN A 435 5.38 -0.31 -1.58
C GLN A 435 4.88 -1.18 -2.73
N GLU A 436 5.04 -0.73 -3.97
CA GLU A 436 4.66 -1.49 -5.17
C GLU A 436 5.51 -2.76 -5.30
N THR A 437 6.83 -2.64 -5.16
CA THR A 437 7.72 -3.81 -5.17
C THR A 437 7.43 -4.74 -3.98
N ASN A 438 7.21 -4.20 -2.78
CA ASN A 438 6.82 -5.00 -1.60
C ASN A 438 5.51 -5.77 -1.80
N THR A 439 4.56 -5.21 -2.54
CA THR A 439 3.32 -5.93 -2.92
C THR A 439 3.65 -7.15 -3.79
N SER A 440 4.57 -7.01 -4.74
CA SER A 440 5.04 -8.13 -5.57
C SER A 440 5.80 -9.17 -4.75
N VAL A 441 6.68 -8.74 -3.83
CA VAL A 441 7.39 -9.63 -2.89
C VAL A 441 6.42 -10.46 -2.06
N GLN A 442 5.41 -9.83 -1.43
CA GLN A 442 4.42 -10.54 -0.62
C GLN A 442 3.58 -11.51 -1.45
N MET A 443 3.19 -11.11 -2.66
CA MET A 443 2.44 -11.97 -3.59
C MET A 443 3.24 -13.24 -3.94
N LEU A 444 4.49 -13.08 -4.35
CA LEU A 444 5.38 -14.18 -4.71
C LEU A 444 5.69 -15.05 -3.48
N PHE A 445 5.84 -14.44 -2.30
CA PHE A 445 6.03 -15.17 -1.05
C PHE A 445 4.81 -16.03 -0.68
N GLU A 446 3.57 -15.52 -0.78
CA GLU A 446 2.37 -16.32 -0.54
C GLU A 446 2.28 -17.51 -1.51
N GLN A 447 2.77 -17.35 -2.75
CA GLN A 447 2.73 -18.40 -3.76
C GLN A 447 3.83 -19.48 -3.59
N PHE A 448 5.05 -19.07 -3.23
CA PHE A 448 6.22 -19.95 -3.25
C PHE A 448 6.81 -20.27 -1.87
N ASN A 449 6.41 -19.53 -0.82
CA ASN A 449 6.88 -19.67 0.56
C ASN A 449 8.41 -19.85 0.66
N TYR A 450 9.15 -18.91 0.07
CA TYR A 450 10.60 -18.98 -0.05
C TYR A 450 11.26 -17.77 0.63
N GLN A 451 12.38 -18.00 1.32
CA GLN A 451 13.10 -16.98 2.11
C GLN A 451 12.23 -16.19 3.12
N PRO A 452 11.44 -16.87 3.99
CA PRO A 452 10.50 -16.18 4.89
C PRO A 452 11.14 -15.16 5.82
N GLY A 453 12.38 -15.41 6.27
CA GLY A 453 13.13 -14.47 7.10
C GLY A 453 13.44 -13.16 6.37
N THR A 454 14.02 -13.25 5.17
CA THR A 454 14.36 -12.10 4.34
C THR A 454 13.13 -11.32 3.91
N VAL A 455 12.08 -12.01 3.48
CA VAL A 455 10.79 -11.39 3.12
C VAL A 455 10.23 -10.60 4.30
N SER A 456 10.16 -11.20 5.49
CA SER A 456 9.65 -10.52 6.70
C SER A 456 10.44 -9.24 7.01
N VAL A 457 11.78 -9.31 6.99
CA VAL A 457 12.63 -8.13 7.24
C VAL A 457 12.37 -7.03 6.22
N MET A 458 12.33 -7.37 4.92
CA MET A 458 12.15 -6.38 3.85
C MET A 458 10.75 -5.78 3.83
N THR A 459 9.71 -6.58 4.12
CA THR A 459 8.35 -6.08 4.28
C THR A 459 8.22 -5.14 5.47
N ASN A 460 8.87 -5.45 6.61
CA ASN A 460 8.88 -4.54 7.76
C ASN A 460 9.60 -3.22 7.45
N LEU A 461 10.70 -3.27 6.69
CA LEU A 461 11.40 -2.06 6.23
C LEU A 461 10.54 -1.22 5.28
N ALA A 462 9.83 -1.86 4.35
CA ALA A 462 8.88 -1.19 3.47
C ALA A 462 7.78 -0.49 4.28
N THR A 463 7.20 -1.15 5.29
CA THR A 463 6.22 -0.53 6.19
C THR A 463 6.81 0.66 6.94
N ALA A 464 8.03 0.52 7.49
CA ALA A 464 8.72 1.59 8.20
C ALA A 464 9.03 2.82 7.31
N ILE A 465 9.38 2.60 6.03
CA ILE A 465 9.55 3.68 5.03
C ILE A 465 8.24 4.45 4.85
N ASN A 466 7.12 3.74 4.74
CA ASN A 466 5.80 4.34 4.54
C ASN A 466 5.37 5.17 5.76
N GLY A 467 5.64 4.67 6.98
CA GLY A 467 5.45 5.41 8.23
C GLY A 467 6.32 6.68 8.28
N SER A 468 7.63 6.51 8.05
CA SER A 468 8.63 7.59 8.11
C SER A 468 8.35 8.73 7.12
N THR A 469 7.76 8.42 5.97
CA THR A 469 7.38 9.44 4.97
C THR A 469 6.37 10.43 5.54
N PHE A 470 5.40 9.96 6.31
CA PHE A 470 4.41 10.82 6.96
C PHE A 470 4.95 11.46 8.24
N ASP A 471 5.73 10.73 9.02
CA ASP A 471 6.33 11.25 10.25
C ASP A 471 7.21 12.46 9.99
N LEU A 472 7.91 12.49 8.85
CA LEU A 472 8.67 13.67 8.41
C LEU A 472 7.77 14.91 8.20
N ARG A 473 6.58 14.74 7.62
CA ARG A 473 5.60 15.84 7.44
C ARG A 473 5.11 16.35 8.79
N ARG A 474 4.76 15.41 9.68
CA ARG A 474 4.30 15.71 11.04
C ARG A 474 5.38 16.44 11.84
N GLN A 475 6.63 15.97 11.79
CA GLN A 475 7.76 16.62 12.44
C GLN A 475 8.00 18.02 11.88
N ALA A 476 7.99 18.19 10.55
CA ALA A 476 8.14 19.49 9.92
C ALA A 476 7.06 20.48 10.37
N GLN A 477 5.81 20.04 10.49
CA GLN A 477 4.70 20.86 10.99
C GLN A 477 4.88 21.24 12.48
N SER A 478 5.21 20.29 13.33
CA SER A 478 5.46 20.53 14.77
C SER A 478 6.61 21.51 14.98
N VAL A 479 7.71 21.35 14.24
CA VAL A 479 8.84 22.29 14.26
C VAL A 479 8.41 23.67 13.79
N ASN A 480 7.65 23.76 12.70
CA ASN A 480 7.17 25.04 12.18
C ASN A 480 6.32 25.79 13.21
N ILE A 481 5.36 25.11 13.85
CA ILE A 481 4.52 25.68 14.91
C ILE A 481 5.38 26.20 16.07
N HIS A 482 6.38 25.42 16.48
CA HIS A 482 7.28 25.81 17.55
C HIS A 482 8.11 27.05 17.16
N LEU A 483 8.67 27.09 15.95
CA LEU A 483 9.49 28.20 15.48
C LEU A 483 8.67 29.49 15.24
N ASP A 484 7.46 29.42 14.67
CA ASP A 484 6.53 30.58 14.54
C ASP A 484 6.21 31.20 15.90
N ARG A 485 6.03 30.37 16.94
CA ARG A 485 5.83 30.87 18.31
C ARG A 485 7.08 31.54 18.86
N ALA A 486 8.24 30.91 18.72
CA ALA A 486 9.51 31.48 19.18
C ALA A 486 9.82 32.82 18.49
N GLU A 487 9.59 32.92 17.18
CA GLU A 487 9.75 34.15 16.41
C GLU A 487 8.88 35.29 16.97
N LYS A 488 7.61 35.00 17.27
CA LYS A 488 6.68 35.98 17.86
C LYS A 488 7.13 36.43 19.25
N LYS A 489 7.57 35.50 20.11
CA LYS A 489 8.11 35.83 21.44
C LYS A 489 9.32 36.74 21.34
N LEU A 490 10.30 36.39 20.49
CA LEU A 490 11.48 37.22 20.27
C LEU A 490 11.12 38.62 19.75
N LYS A 491 10.17 38.74 18.81
CA LYS A 491 9.69 40.04 18.32
C LYS A 491 9.01 40.88 19.41
N SER A 492 8.22 40.25 20.30
CA SER A 492 7.59 40.93 21.45
C SER A 492 8.65 41.47 22.40
N TYR A 493 9.57 40.60 22.84
CA TYR A 493 10.66 40.98 23.73
C TYR A 493 11.51 42.10 23.13
N LYS A 494 11.76 42.09 21.82
CA LYS A 494 12.48 43.19 21.16
C LYS A 494 11.73 44.52 21.20
N ALA A 495 10.40 44.51 21.13
CA ALA A 495 9.61 45.74 21.26
C ALA A 495 9.65 46.27 22.71
N GLU A 496 9.69 45.36 23.68
CA GLU A 496 9.76 45.67 25.13
C GLU A 496 11.12 46.27 25.55
N LEU A 497 12.22 45.99 24.82
CA LEU A 497 13.55 46.60 25.07
C LEU A 497 13.58 48.14 25.00
N SER A 498 12.51 48.77 24.53
CA SER A 498 12.34 50.23 24.52
C SER A 498 12.34 50.82 25.93
N ASP A 499 12.01 50.02 26.95
CA ASP A 499 12.04 50.40 28.35
C ASP A 499 13.37 49.98 29.01
N PRO A 500 14.22 50.94 29.45
CA PRO A 500 15.46 50.63 30.17
C PRO A 500 15.26 49.87 31.49
N ALA A 501 14.06 49.90 32.07
CA ALA A 501 13.73 49.22 33.33
C ALA A 501 13.74 47.70 33.24
N ASP A 502 13.24 47.17 32.12
CA ASP A 502 13.00 45.73 31.95
C ASP A 502 14.09 45.06 31.10
N ALA A 503 15.08 45.84 30.63
CA ALA A 503 16.05 45.41 29.63
C ALA A 503 16.82 44.14 30.03
N ASP A 504 17.23 43.99 31.29
CA ASP A 504 17.96 42.78 31.73
C ASP A 504 17.05 41.55 31.84
N GLU A 505 15.82 41.71 32.34
CA GLU A 505 14.84 40.61 32.44
C GLU A 505 14.38 40.16 31.04
N VAL A 506 14.16 41.11 30.13
CA VAL A 506 13.83 40.86 28.72
C VAL A 506 14.96 40.12 28.01
N ARG A 507 16.23 40.46 28.29
CA ARG A 507 17.40 39.74 27.75
C ARG A 507 17.47 38.31 28.26
N GLU A 508 17.22 38.06 29.55
CA GLU A 508 17.13 36.70 30.10
C GLU A 508 16.04 35.88 29.40
N ASP A 509 14.86 36.47 29.20
CA ASP A 509 13.74 35.80 28.54
C ASP A 509 14.08 35.48 27.05
N MET A 510 14.82 36.35 26.36
CA MET A 510 15.34 36.08 25.01
C MET A 510 16.34 34.91 24.99
N GLU A 511 17.24 34.81 25.97
CA GLU A 511 18.21 33.70 26.06
C GLU A 511 17.52 32.34 26.18
N VAL A 512 16.46 32.29 26.99
CA VAL A 512 15.65 31.09 27.18
C VAL A 512 15.03 30.65 25.84
N VAL A 513 14.41 31.59 25.11
CA VAL A 513 13.79 31.28 23.81
C VAL A 513 14.82 30.81 22.78
N LEU A 514 15.98 31.47 22.70
CA LEU A 514 17.04 31.06 21.77
C LEU A 514 17.59 29.66 22.10
N LYS A 515 17.72 29.33 23.39
CA LYS A 515 18.19 28.02 23.83
C LYS A 515 17.18 26.93 23.51
N ASP A 516 15.88 27.21 23.72
CA ASP A 516 14.78 26.30 23.43
C ASP A 516 14.70 25.98 21.94
N VAL A 517 14.77 27.00 21.08
CA VAL A 517 14.78 26.86 19.61
C VAL A 517 15.93 25.96 19.14
N TYR A 518 17.15 26.20 19.63
CA TYR A 518 18.29 25.34 19.31
C TYR A 518 18.09 23.91 19.80
N GLY A 519 17.64 23.74 21.04
CA GLY A 519 17.40 22.43 21.66
C GLY A 519 16.36 21.59 20.91
N LYS A 520 15.24 22.21 20.50
CA LYS A 520 14.21 21.56 19.70
C LYS A 520 14.76 21.12 18.34
N MET A 521 15.43 22.02 17.61
CA MET A 521 16.02 21.69 16.30
C MET A 521 17.08 20.60 16.38
N PHE A 522 17.91 20.62 17.43
CA PHE A 522 18.92 19.59 17.66
C PHE A 522 18.29 18.22 17.89
N THR A 523 17.26 18.15 18.76
CA THR A 523 16.56 16.91 19.08
C THR A 523 15.93 16.28 17.83
N GLU A 524 15.16 17.05 17.07
CA GLU A 524 14.50 16.58 15.85
C GLU A 524 15.52 16.10 14.80
N THR A 525 16.67 16.77 14.71
CA THR A 525 17.76 16.33 13.83
C THR A 525 18.34 14.97 14.26
N GLN A 526 18.43 14.67 15.56
CA GLN A 526 18.88 13.37 16.05
C GLN A 526 17.84 12.27 15.84
N ASP A 527 16.56 12.61 15.98
CA ASP A 527 15.46 11.68 15.73
C ASP A 527 15.45 11.25 14.26
N LEU A 528 15.56 12.20 13.32
CA LEU A 528 15.68 11.91 11.88
C LEU A 528 16.90 11.03 11.57
N LYS A 529 18.07 11.28 12.20
CA LYS A 529 19.26 10.44 12.05
C LYS A 529 19.03 9.02 12.57
N SER A 530 18.31 8.87 13.66
CA SER A 530 17.98 7.57 14.26
C SER A 530 17.03 6.77 13.35
N ILE A 531 16.01 7.43 12.77
CA ILE A 531 15.11 6.84 11.78
C ILE A 531 15.91 6.38 10.56
N HIS A 532 16.73 7.24 9.96
CA HIS A 532 17.54 6.90 8.80
C HIS A 532 18.46 5.70 9.06
N LYS A 533 19.09 5.65 10.24
CA LYS A 533 19.92 4.49 10.64
C LYS A 533 19.09 3.20 10.74
N GLY A 534 17.88 3.27 11.30
CA GLY A 534 16.97 2.12 11.41
C GLY A 534 16.49 1.60 10.06
N LEU A 535 16.28 2.49 9.09
CA LEU A 535 15.94 2.14 7.70
C LEU A 535 17.15 1.63 6.88
N GLY A 536 18.36 1.92 7.37
CA GLY A 536 19.64 1.58 6.75
C GLY A 536 20.13 0.14 6.96
N VAL A 537 19.28 -0.78 7.44
CA VAL A 537 19.65 -2.19 7.65
C VAL A 537 20.20 -2.81 6.36
N SER A 538 21.30 -3.54 6.47
CA SER A 538 21.99 -4.15 5.33
C SER A 538 21.22 -5.34 4.76
N TYR A 539 21.07 -5.37 3.44
CA TYR A 539 20.57 -6.50 2.68
C TYR A 539 21.75 -7.23 2.00
N ASP A 540 21.80 -8.56 2.12
CA ASP A 540 22.91 -9.37 1.59
C ASP A 540 22.78 -9.59 0.07
N ARG A 541 23.28 -8.61 -0.69
CA ARG A 541 23.28 -8.65 -2.16
C ARG A 541 24.12 -9.80 -2.73
N SER A 542 25.25 -10.11 -2.10
CA SER A 542 26.12 -11.17 -2.58
C SER A 542 25.48 -12.54 -2.38
N GLY A 543 24.87 -12.78 -1.21
CA GLY A 543 24.09 -13.99 -0.96
C GLY A 543 22.87 -14.12 -1.87
N SER A 544 22.16 -13.02 -2.14
CA SER A 544 21.07 -12.98 -3.11
C SER A 544 21.51 -13.44 -4.51
N GLN A 545 22.59 -12.88 -5.03
CA GLN A 545 23.14 -13.26 -6.34
C GLN A 545 23.57 -14.73 -6.41
N GLU A 546 24.17 -15.26 -5.35
CA GLU A 546 24.53 -16.68 -5.26
C GLU A 546 23.29 -17.58 -5.33
N LEU A 547 22.23 -17.24 -4.60
CA LEU A 547 20.96 -17.97 -4.64
C LEU A 547 20.32 -17.95 -6.04
N VAL A 548 20.31 -16.80 -6.71
CA VAL A 548 19.81 -16.69 -8.10
C VAL A 548 20.61 -17.59 -9.03
N MET A 549 21.94 -17.59 -8.95
CA MET A 549 22.78 -18.46 -9.78
C MET A 549 22.46 -19.95 -9.58
N ILE A 550 22.24 -20.39 -8.34
CA ILE A 550 21.87 -21.77 -8.03
C ILE A 550 20.51 -22.11 -8.66
N LEU A 551 19.51 -21.25 -8.48
CA LEU A 551 18.16 -21.48 -9.02
C LEU A 551 18.14 -21.48 -10.55
N VAL A 552 18.89 -20.58 -11.20
CA VAL A 552 19.02 -20.54 -12.67
C VAL A 552 19.64 -21.83 -13.18
N LYS A 553 20.66 -22.36 -12.52
CA LYS A 553 21.27 -23.65 -12.90
C LYS A 553 20.29 -24.81 -12.77
N ASP A 554 19.52 -24.86 -11.68
CA ASP A 554 18.49 -25.88 -11.48
C ASP A 554 17.37 -25.78 -12.53
N ARG A 555 17.01 -24.54 -12.90
CA ARG A 555 16.03 -24.25 -13.94
C ARG A 555 16.50 -24.72 -15.32
N GLU A 556 17.75 -24.42 -15.69
CA GLU A 556 18.36 -24.88 -16.94
C GLU A 556 18.41 -26.41 -17.00
N PHE A 557 18.75 -27.06 -15.89
CA PHE A 557 18.72 -28.52 -15.80
C PHE A 557 17.31 -29.07 -16.04
N ALA A 558 16.29 -28.51 -15.38
CA ALA A 558 14.90 -28.92 -15.55
C ALA A 558 14.40 -28.71 -16.99
N GLU A 559 14.72 -27.58 -17.63
CA GLU A 559 14.36 -27.30 -19.02
C GLU A 559 15.06 -28.25 -20.00
N ALA A 560 16.30 -28.63 -19.75
CA ALA A 560 17.00 -29.64 -20.55
C ALA A 560 16.32 -31.02 -20.45
N GLN A 561 15.90 -31.43 -19.25
CA GLN A 561 15.17 -32.69 -19.08
C GLN A 561 13.78 -32.66 -19.73
N LYS A 562 13.05 -31.55 -19.60
CA LYS A 562 11.76 -31.34 -20.29
C LYS A 562 11.92 -31.40 -21.80
N THR A 563 12.93 -30.74 -22.35
CA THR A 563 13.23 -30.75 -23.79
C THR A 563 13.54 -32.17 -24.26
N LYS A 564 14.39 -32.90 -23.53
CA LYS A 564 14.71 -34.29 -23.82
C LYS A 564 13.45 -35.18 -23.81
N ALA A 565 12.61 -35.04 -22.78
CA ALA A 565 11.37 -35.80 -22.67
C ALA A 565 10.38 -35.48 -23.81
N ASN A 566 10.27 -34.21 -24.22
CA ASN A 566 9.45 -33.78 -25.36
C ASN A 566 9.97 -34.35 -26.69
N VAL A 567 11.28 -34.32 -26.92
CA VAL A 567 11.88 -34.91 -28.12
C VAL A 567 11.60 -36.40 -28.17
N THR A 568 11.86 -37.12 -27.08
CA THR A 568 11.57 -38.57 -27.01
C THR A 568 10.07 -38.86 -27.19
N LEU A 569 9.19 -38.01 -26.66
CA LEU A 569 7.75 -38.16 -26.84
C LEU A 569 7.31 -37.95 -28.29
N ALA A 570 7.91 -36.98 -29.00
CA ALA A 570 7.64 -36.71 -30.41
C ALA A 570 8.14 -37.85 -31.31
N GLU A 571 9.38 -38.32 -31.09
CA GLU A 571 9.95 -39.48 -31.79
C GLU A 571 9.08 -40.73 -31.59
N LEU A 572 8.75 -41.03 -30.33
CA LEU A 572 7.86 -42.16 -29.98
C LEU A 572 6.48 -42.01 -30.62
N GLY A 573 5.96 -40.78 -30.75
CA GLY A 573 4.69 -40.48 -31.42
C GLY A 573 4.71 -40.83 -32.91
N GLU A 574 5.76 -40.45 -33.64
CA GLU A 574 5.94 -40.81 -35.06
C GLU A 574 6.14 -42.33 -35.25
N GLU A 575 6.93 -42.96 -34.39
CA GLU A 575 7.13 -44.41 -34.40
C GLU A 575 5.82 -45.17 -34.14
N MET A 576 5.05 -44.72 -33.15
CA MET A 576 3.71 -45.27 -32.86
C MET A 576 2.76 -45.09 -34.04
N LYS A 577 2.80 -43.96 -34.75
CA LYS A 577 1.97 -43.74 -35.95
C LYS A 577 2.30 -44.76 -37.05
N GLY A 578 3.59 -44.95 -37.37
CA GLY A 578 4.00 -45.96 -38.36
C GLY A 578 3.64 -47.39 -37.96
N VAL A 579 3.73 -47.73 -36.67
CA VAL A 579 3.27 -49.02 -36.14
C VAL A 579 1.74 -49.18 -36.27
N SER A 580 0.98 -48.12 -35.98
CA SER A 580 -0.49 -48.14 -36.13
C SER A 580 -0.89 -48.36 -37.58
N GLU A 581 -0.29 -47.63 -38.52
CA GLU A 581 -0.55 -47.78 -39.96
C GLU A 581 -0.27 -49.21 -40.45
N ALA A 582 0.80 -49.85 -39.96
CA ALA A 582 1.11 -51.24 -40.27
C ALA A 582 0.13 -52.23 -39.63
N ILE A 583 -0.28 -52.00 -38.38
CA ILE A 583 -1.33 -52.78 -37.70
C ILE A 583 -2.63 -52.73 -38.51
N ASP A 584 -3.00 -51.55 -39.02
CA ASP A 584 -4.20 -51.33 -39.83
C ASP A 584 -4.10 -52.05 -41.19
N LEU A 585 -2.97 -51.90 -41.90
CA LEU A 585 -2.72 -52.59 -43.17
C LEU A 585 -2.83 -54.12 -43.04
N ILE A 586 -2.21 -54.70 -42.01
CA ILE A 586 -2.24 -56.14 -41.76
C ILE A 586 -3.66 -56.58 -41.37
N ALA A 587 -4.37 -55.79 -40.57
CA ALA A 587 -5.75 -56.07 -40.19
C ALA A 587 -6.69 -56.10 -41.41
N THR A 588 -6.63 -55.10 -42.28
CA THR A 588 -7.46 -55.00 -43.50
C THR A 588 -7.16 -56.11 -44.52
N ALA A 589 -5.92 -56.60 -44.58
CA ALA A 589 -5.54 -57.68 -45.50
C ALA A 589 -6.06 -59.09 -45.09
N GLY A 590 -6.52 -59.24 -43.83
CA GLY A 590 -7.17 -60.43 -43.31
C GLY A 590 -6.20 -61.43 -42.67
N ILE A 591 -5.90 -61.21 -41.38
CA ILE A 591 -4.95 -61.97 -40.53
C ILE A 591 -5.24 -63.49 -40.51
N GLU A 592 -6.46 -63.89 -40.81
CA GLU A 592 -6.95 -65.28 -40.72
C GLU A 592 -6.30 -66.21 -41.75
N LYS A 593 -5.76 -65.66 -42.84
CA LYS A 593 -5.05 -66.44 -43.88
C LYS A 593 -3.73 -67.02 -43.40
N ILE A 594 -3.16 -66.48 -42.31
CA ILE A 594 -1.87 -66.91 -41.76
C ILE A 594 -1.98 -67.38 -40.30
N GLY A 595 -3.01 -66.95 -39.56
CA GLY A 595 -3.22 -67.28 -38.13
C GLY A 595 -2.67 -66.19 -37.19
N GLU A 596 -3.38 -65.87 -36.10
CA GLU A 596 -3.06 -64.73 -35.21
C GLU A 596 -1.72 -64.84 -34.48
N GLU A 597 -1.28 -66.08 -34.22
CA GLU A 597 0.01 -66.39 -33.59
C GLU A 597 1.13 -66.64 -34.62
N ALA A 598 0.80 -66.65 -35.92
CA ALA A 598 1.79 -66.88 -36.96
C ALA A 598 2.78 -65.71 -37.04
N GLN A 599 4.03 -66.08 -37.32
CA GLN A 599 5.10 -65.11 -37.45
C GLN A 599 4.85 -64.22 -38.67
N LEU A 600 4.83 -62.91 -38.45
CA LEU A 600 4.83 -61.93 -39.51
C LEU A 600 6.21 -61.92 -40.17
N SER A 601 6.25 -62.32 -41.43
CA SER A 601 7.43 -62.46 -42.28
C SER A 601 7.10 -61.95 -43.68
N MET A 602 8.11 -61.76 -44.53
CA MET A 602 7.87 -61.33 -45.91
C MET A 602 6.90 -62.25 -46.65
N ASP A 603 7.02 -63.56 -46.43
CA ASP A 603 6.17 -64.55 -47.10
C ASP A 603 4.76 -64.55 -46.54
N SER A 604 4.58 -64.53 -45.20
CA SER A 604 3.24 -64.48 -44.60
C SER A 604 2.52 -63.16 -44.93
N LEU A 605 3.23 -62.04 -44.99
CA LEU A 605 2.66 -60.75 -45.42
C LEU A 605 2.26 -60.75 -46.91
N LYS A 606 3.01 -61.44 -47.79
CA LYS A 606 2.60 -61.64 -49.18
C LYS A 606 1.37 -62.54 -49.31
N THR A 607 1.28 -63.59 -48.49
CA THR A 607 0.12 -64.49 -48.43
C THR A 607 -1.16 -63.76 -48.02
N LEU A 608 -1.05 -62.67 -47.24
CA LEU A 608 -2.18 -61.80 -46.92
C LEU A 608 -2.71 -61.02 -48.14
N GLY A 609 -1.95 -60.93 -49.24
CA GLY A 609 -2.30 -60.18 -50.45
C GLY A 609 -1.87 -58.71 -50.41
N LEU A 610 -0.95 -58.35 -49.50
CA LEU A 610 -0.39 -57.00 -49.42
C LEU A 610 0.49 -56.71 -50.66
N ALA A 611 0.33 -55.51 -51.23
CA ALA A 611 1.19 -55.03 -52.30
C ALA A 611 2.64 -54.86 -51.82
N PRO A 612 3.67 -54.96 -52.69
CA PRO A 612 5.06 -54.84 -52.28
C PRO A 612 5.40 -53.61 -51.41
N PRO A 613 4.85 -52.40 -51.67
CA PRO A 613 5.05 -51.25 -50.79
C PRO A 613 4.44 -51.43 -49.40
N GLN A 614 3.28 -52.07 -49.29
CA GLN A 614 2.60 -52.31 -48.01
C GLN A 614 3.33 -53.36 -47.16
N VAL A 615 3.91 -54.38 -47.81
CA VAL A 615 4.79 -55.36 -47.15
C VAL A 615 6.01 -54.67 -46.54
N GLN A 616 6.60 -53.68 -47.24
CA GLN A 616 7.72 -52.91 -46.70
C GLN A 616 7.32 -52.09 -45.46
N VAL A 617 6.17 -51.42 -45.49
CA VAL A 617 5.64 -50.67 -44.33
C VAL A 617 5.47 -51.59 -43.12
N ALA A 618 4.87 -52.76 -43.31
CA ALA A 618 4.67 -53.75 -42.24
C ALA A 618 6.00 -54.29 -41.68
N LEU A 619 6.96 -54.62 -42.54
CA LEU A 619 8.29 -55.10 -42.11
C LEU A 619 9.08 -54.01 -41.37
N LEU A 620 8.97 -52.76 -41.82
CA LEU A 620 9.60 -51.62 -41.14
C LEU A 620 9.04 -51.45 -39.72
N ALA A 621 7.71 -51.50 -39.56
CA ALA A 621 7.07 -51.41 -38.25
C ALA A 621 7.47 -52.57 -37.31
N ILE A 622 7.60 -53.79 -37.85
CA ILE A 622 8.11 -54.95 -37.10
C ILE A 622 9.54 -54.70 -36.61
N ASP A 623 10.41 -54.16 -37.47
CA ASP A 623 11.79 -53.83 -37.11
C ASP A 623 11.85 -52.70 -36.06
N THR A 624 11.03 -51.66 -36.22
CA THR A 624 10.86 -50.58 -35.24
C THR A 624 10.45 -51.12 -33.87
N LEU A 625 9.46 -52.02 -33.81
CA LEU A 625 9.05 -52.63 -32.54
C LEU A 625 10.13 -53.50 -31.90
N LYS A 626 10.91 -54.24 -32.70
CA LYS A 626 12.06 -55.02 -32.21
C LYS A 626 13.12 -54.13 -31.59
N LYS A 627 13.35 -52.95 -32.17
CA LYS A 627 14.32 -51.96 -31.66
C LYS A 627 13.86 -51.29 -30.37
N LEU A 628 12.58 -50.94 -30.29
CA LEU A 628 12.05 -50.11 -29.19
C LEU A 628 11.66 -50.89 -27.94
N ILE A 629 11.33 -52.17 -28.07
CA ILE A 629 10.86 -52.99 -26.95
C ILE A 629 11.78 -54.17 -26.74
N SER A 630 12.58 -54.08 -25.68
CA SER A 630 13.44 -55.15 -25.22
C SER A 630 12.62 -56.38 -24.80
N GLY A 631 13.05 -57.58 -25.23
CA GLY A 631 12.41 -58.84 -24.87
C GLY A 631 11.24 -59.28 -25.75
N ILE A 632 10.93 -58.58 -26.85
CA ILE A 632 10.10 -59.17 -27.91
C ILE A 632 10.96 -60.20 -28.66
N GLY A 633 10.63 -61.48 -28.55
CA GLY A 633 11.35 -62.57 -29.23
C GLY A 633 11.42 -62.40 -30.75
N GLY A 634 12.32 -63.14 -31.42
CA GLY A 634 12.60 -62.98 -32.86
C GLY A 634 11.39 -63.13 -33.80
N ALA A 635 10.34 -63.82 -33.36
CA ALA A 635 9.06 -63.96 -34.04
C ALA A 635 8.01 -62.96 -33.50
N ILE A 636 7.65 -61.97 -34.32
CA ILE A 636 6.55 -61.05 -34.01
C ILE A 636 5.28 -61.57 -34.68
N SER A 637 4.31 -61.99 -33.87
CA SER A 637 2.94 -62.23 -34.30
C SER A 637 2.13 -60.93 -34.28
N PHE A 638 0.94 -60.96 -34.88
CA PHE A 638 0.05 -59.81 -34.86
C PHE A 638 -0.37 -59.42 -33.42
N LEU A 639 -0.62 -60.39 -32.54
CA LEU A 639 -0.94 -60.14 -31.12
C LEU A 639 0.24 -59.52 -30.36
N ASN A 640 1.46 -59.96 -30.66
CA ASN A 640 2.68 -59.37 -30.08
C ASN A 640 2.86 -57.92 -30.54
N MET A 641 2.54 -57.61 -31.80
CA MET A 641 2.58 -56.25 -32.34
C MET A 641 1.62 -55.30 -31.58
N LEU A 642 0.43 -55.77 -31.26
CA LEU A 642 -0.60 -54.99 -30.56
C LEU A 642 -0.27 -54.80 -29.07
N ALA A 643 0.25 -55.84 -28.41
CA ALA A 643 0.75 -55.74 -27.05
C ALA A 643 1.96 -54.78 -26.95
N ALA A 644 2.84 -54.82 -27.95
CA ALA A 644 3.99 -53.94 -28.07
C ALA A 644 3.56 -52.46 -28.24
N TYR A 645 2.63 -52.19 -29.16
CA TYR A 645 2.06 -50.85 -29.34
C TYR A 645 1.45 -50.28 -28.03
N ASN A 646 0.72 -51.10 -27.26
CA ASN A 646 0.17 -50.67 -25.98
C ASN A 646 1.26 -50.30 -24.95
N ARG A 647 2.39 -51.03 -24.91
CA ARG A 647 3.55 -50.66 -24.08
C ARG A 647 4.18 -49.33 -24.50
N LEU A 648 4.25 -49.06 -25.81
CA LEU A 648 4.71 -47.75 -26.30
C LEU A 648 3.75 -46.63 -25.86
N LYS A 649 2.44 -46.87 -25.91
CA LYS A 649 1.42 -45.93 -25.43
C LYS A 649 1.56 -45.62 -23.94
N GLU A 650 1.83 -46.63 -23.10
CA GLU A 650 2.08 -46.46 -21.68
C GLU A 650 3.33 -45.61 -21.42
N ARG A 651 4.45 -45.92 -22.10
CA ARG A 651 5.68 -45.13 -22.03
C ARG A 651 5.48 -43.68 -22.48
N ALA A 652 4.70 -43.44 -23.53
CA ALA A 652 4.34 -42.09 -23.98
C ALA A 652 3.53 -41.34 -22.90
N SER A 653 2.64 -42.03 -22.19
CA SER A 653 1.89 -41.46 -21.07
C SER A 653 2.81 -41.08 -19.89
N GLU A 654 3.77 -41.93 -19.54
CA GLU A 654 4.76 -41.64 -18.49
C GLU A 654 5.62 -40.41 -18.84
N LEU A 655 6.06 -40.30 -20.09
CA LEU A 655 6.82 -39.14 -20.58
C LEU A 655 5.98 -37.86 -20.49
N LYS A 656 4.69 -37.89 -20.85
CA LYS A 656 3.79 -36.74 -20.66
C LYS A 656 3.70 -36.29 -19.21
N VAL A 657 3.61 -37.24 -18.27
CA VAL A 657 3.63 -36.94 -16.82
C VAL A 657 4.95 -36.31 -16.40
N GLN A 658 6.09 -36.79 -16.91
CA GLN A 658 7.40 -36.19 -16.65
C GLN A 658 7.51 -34.76 -17.19
N VAL A 659 7.05 -34.51 -18.42
CA VAL A 659 7.02 -33.17 -19.03
C VAL A 659 6.18 -32.21 -18.17
N GLN A 660 5.01 -32.64 -17.70
CA GLN A 660 4.18 -31.83 -16.81
C GLN A 660 4.86 -31.57 -15.47
N LYS A 661 5.56 -32.56 -14.91
CA LYS A 661 6.36 -32.38 -13.68
C LYS A 661 7.44 -31.31 -13.88
N TYR A 662 8.27 -31.44 -14.91
CA TYR A 662 9.32 -30.46 -15.18
C TYR A 662 8.76 -29.07 -15.44
N THR A 663 7.62 -28.96 -16.13
CA THR A 663 6.94 -27.68 -16.35
C THR A 663 6.55 -27.00 -15.03
N LYS A 664 6.06 -27.77 -14.04
CA LYS A 664 5.78 -27.25 -12.69
C LYS A 664 7.04 -26.88 -11.92
N ASP A 665 8.09 -27.70 -12.03
CA ASP A 665 9.37 -27.43 -11.38
C ASP A 665 9.99 -26.12 -11.92
N ILE A 666 9.97 -25.91 -13.23
CA ILE A 666 10.41 -24.67 -13.88
C ILE A 666 9.58 -23.47 -13.40
N ALA A 667 8.24 -23.57 -13.42
CA ALA A 667 7.40 -22.47 -12.93
C ALA A 667 7.66 -22.12 -11.46
N SER A 668 7.94 -23.13 -10.62
CA SER A 668 8.33 -22.89 -9.22
C SER A 668 9.71 -22.26 -9.09
N LEU A 669 10.67 -22.60 -9.95
CA LEU A 669 12.00 -22.01 -9.93
C LEU A 669 11.96 -20.56 -10.44
N ASP A 670 11.23 -20.31 -11.53
CA ASP A 670 11.03 -18.98 -12.10
C ASP A 670 10.42 -18.01 -11.07
N GLY A 671 9.38 -18.45 -10.36
CA GLY A 671 8.78 -17.63 -9.31
C GLY A 671 9.67 -17.39 -8.09
N LYS A 672 10.57 -18.33 -7.74
CA LYS A 672 11.57 -18.12 -6.69
C LYS A 672 12.67 -17.15 -7.13
N ILE A 673 13.08 -17.21 -8.39
CA ILE A 673 14.03 -16.25 -8.98
C ILE A 673 13.39 -14.86 -8.96
N GLU A 674 12.17 -14.72 -9.47
CA GLU A 674 11.42 -13.46 -9.49
C GLU A 674 11.25 -12.88 -8.07
N LEU A 675 11.02 -13.72 -7.06
CA LEU A 675 10.95 -13.27 -5.66
C LEU A 675 12.27 -12.66 -5.18
N ILE A 676 13.41 -13.30 -5.48
CA ILE A 676 14.71 -12.77 -5.09
C ILE A 676 15.00 -11.46 -5.85
N GLU A 677 14.72 -11.41 -7.15
CA GLU A 677 14.87 -10.21 -7.97
C GLU A 677 14.00 -9.05 -7.46
N ALA A 678 12.78 -9.33 -7.01
CA ALA A 678 11.90 -8.33 -6.39
C ALA A 678 12.42 -7.86 -5.02
N LEU A 679 13.04 -8.73 -4.21
CA LEU A 679 13.70 -8.32 -2.96
C LEU A 679 14.90 -7.41 -3.24
N ASP A 680 15.65 -7.71 -4.29
CA ASP A 680 16.74 -6.90 -4.80
C ASP A 680 16.25 -5.53 -5.29
N GLU A 681 15.16 -5.47 -6.07
CA GLU A 681 14.57 -4.21 -6.50
C GLU A 681 14.01 -3.40 -5.31
N LEU A 682 13.45 -4.06 -4.30
CA LEU A 682 12.96 -3.40 -3.08
C LEU A 682 14.11 -2.71 -2.35
N ASP A 683 15.27 -3.37 -2.25
CA ASP A 683 16.48 -2.80 -1.65
C ASP A 683 17.06 -1.62 -2.47
N ASP A 684 16.95 -1.65 -3.79
CA ASP A 684 17.30 -0.50 -4.65
C ASP A 684 16.37 0.69 -4.36
N GLY A 685 15.06 0.43 -4.26
CA GLY A 685 14.06 1.42 -3.86
C GLY A 685 14.33 2.01 -2.49
N ARG A 686 14.62 1.16 -1.49
CA ARG A 686 15.02 1.56 -0.13
C ARG A 686 16.24 2.47 -0.16
N SER A 687 17.25 2.12 -0.95
CA SER A 687 18.48 2.92 -1.07
C SER A 687 18.22 4.30 -1.66
N LYS A 688 17.38 4.41 -2.70
CA LYS A 688 16.96 5.70 -3.28
C LYS A 688 16.18 6.54 -2.27
N TYR A 689 15.27 5.92 -1.51
CA TYR A 689 14.54 6.60 -0.42
C TYR A 689 15.50 7.17 0.63
N LEU A 690 16.48 6.37 1.10
CA LEU A 690 17.46 6.81 2.09
C LEU A 690 18.32 7.97 1.60
N VAL A 691 18.74 7.96 0.34
CA VAL A 691 19.49 9.05 -0.28
C VAL A 691 18.69 10.35 -0.31
N GLU A 692 17.38 10.28 -0.60
CA GLU A 692 16.53 11.48 -0.55
C GLU A 692 16.30 11.93 0.89
N PHE A 693 16.04 10.99 1.80
CA PHE A 693 15.82 11.26 3.22
C PHE A 693 17.05 11.89 3.90
N SER A 694 18.27 11.51 3.49
CA SER A 694 19.51 12.09 4.03
C SER A 694 19.65 13.57 3.70
N LYS A 695 19.08 14.04 2.58
CA LYS A 695 19.09 15.46 2.23
C LYS A 695 18.25 16.28 3.20
N ALA A 696 17.10 15.76 3.66
CA ALA A 696 16.32 16.38 4.72
C ALA A 696 17.13 16.47 6.03
N ILE A 697 17.84 15.39 6.41
CA ILE A 697 18.73 15.40 7.59
C ILE A 697 19.81 16.48 7.47
N GLU A 698 20.41 16.62 6.29
CA GLU A 698 21.42 17.65 6.04
C GLU A 698 20.85 19.06 6.18
N ASP A 699 19.67 19.32 5.64
CA ASP A 699 19.00 20.62 5.74
C ASP A 699 18.65 20.96 7.19
N PHE A 700 18.06 20.03 7.94
CA PHE A 700 17.81 20.17 9.38
C PHE A 700 19.10 20.39 10.17
N SER A 701 20.17 19.64 9.85
CA SER A 701 21.48 19.79 10.51
C SER A 701 22.12 21.16 10.24
N LYS A 702 22.07 21.64 8.99
CA LYS A 702 22.56 22.97 8.61
C LYS A 702 21.81 24.06 9.38
N PHE A 703 20.48 23.94 9.48
CA PHE A 703 19.66 24.91 10.19
C PHE A 703 19.91 24.89 11.70
N SER A 704 19.96 23.71 12.32
CA SER A 704 20.30 23.55 13.73
C SER A 704 21.66 24.18 14.07
N LEU A 705 22.66 24.04 13.18
CA LEU A 705 23.97 24.67 13.35
C LEU A 705 23.91 26.20 13.28
N GLN A 706 23.09 26.76 12.37
CA GLN A 706 22.91 28.21 12.23
C GLN A 706 22.21 28.86 13.43
N LEU A 707 21.43 28.09 14.19
CA LEU A 707 20.76 28.54 15.42
C LEU A 707 21.62 28.35 16.68
N LYS A 708 22.80 27.75 16.55
CA LYS A 708 23.72 27.59 17.68
C LYS A 708 24.16 28.97 18.17
N GLN A 709 23.97 29.22 19.46
CA GLN A 709 24.28 30.51 20.06
C GLN A 709 25.79 30.83 20.03
N ASP A 710 26.14 32.00 19.51
CA ASP A 710 27.46 32.62 19.64
C ASP A 710 27.42 33.64 20.78
N LEU A 711 27.80 33.21 21.99
CA LEU A 711 27.75 34.04 23.20
C LEU A 711 28.70 35.25 23.17
N SER A 712 29.52 35.40 22.11
CA SER A 712 30.31 36.62 21.90
C SER A 712 29.49 37.80 21.37
N LEU A 713 28.28 37.55 20.85
CA LEU A 713 27.37 38.57 20.35
C LEU A 713 26.28 38.91 21.39
N PRO A 714 25.82 40.18 21.43
CA PRO A 714 24.64 40.58 22.21
C PRO A 714 23.43 39.69 21.90
N VAL A 715 22.57 39.49 22.89
CA VAL A 715 21.38 38.63 22.73
C VAL A 715 20.41 39.20 21.71
N GLU A 716 20.36 40.53 21.57
CA GLU A 716 19.54 41.26 20.61
C GLU A 716 19.95 40.95 19.16
N ASP A 717 21.26 40.96 18.87
CA ASP A 717 21.80 40.63 17.56
C ASP A 717 21.58 39.15 17.23
N ARG A 718 21.73 38.27 18.23
CA ARG A 718 21.41 36.84 18.09
C ARG A 718 19.92 36.60 17.86
N ALA A 719 19.05 37.33 18.53
CA ALA A 719 17.61 37.28 18.32
C ALA A 719 17.25 37.73 16.90
N ASP A 720 17.87 38.78 16.37
CA ASP A 720 17.67 39.22 14.98
C ASP A 720 18.09 38.17 13.95
N MET A 721 19.27 37.56 14.16
CA MET A 721 19.71 36.45 13.32
C MET A 721 18.71 35.29 13.40
N ALA A 722 18.29 34.89 14.61
CA ALA A 722 17.35 33.80 14.80
C ALA A 722 16.00 34.06 14.13
N ILE A 723 15.41 35.26 14.29
CA ILE A 723 14.14 35.65 13.64
C ILE A 723 14.25 35.50 12.12
N SER A 724 15.31 36.04 11.52
CA SER A 724 15.53 35.98 10.07
C SER A 724 15.70 34.53 9.58
N ARG A 725 16.45 33.72 10.34
CA ARG A 725 16.68 32.30 10.02
C ARG A 725 15.40 31.48 10.16
N ILE A 726 14.65 31.67 11.23
CA ILE A 726 13.35 31.02 11.46
C ILE A 726 12.40 31.27 10.29
N LEU A 727 12.26 32.53 9.84
CA LEU A 727 11.41 32.87 8.69
C LEU A 727 11.80 32.07 7.43
N SER A 728 13.08 32.00 7.12
CA SER A 728 13.57 31.26 5.95
C SER A 728 13.32 29.75 6.05
N PHE A 729 13.46 29.18 7.24
CA PHE A 729 13.27 27.74 7.45
C PHE A 729 11.80 27.35 7.55
N ASN A 730 10.94 28.20 8.10
CA ASN A 730 9.49 27.99 8.07
C ASN A 730 8.98 27.89 6.62
N GLN A 731 9.49 28.71 5.70
CA GLN A 731 9.18 28.57 4.26
C GLN A 731 9.61 27.22 3.68
N TYR A 732 10.74 26.67 4.13
CA TYR A 732 11.20 25.34 3.76
C TYR A 732 10.30 24.24 4.36
N LEU A 733 10.05 24.27 5.67
CA LEU A 733 9.20 23.31 6.39
C LEU A 733 7.78 23.26 5.83
N ASN A 734 7.24 24.41 5.43
CA ASN A 734 5.95 24.54 4.76
C ASN A 734 5.84 23.75 3.45
N ARG A 735 6.96 23.48 2.78
CA ARG A 735 6.99 22.66 1.55
C ARG A 735 7.06 21.16 1.85
N ILE A 736 7.43 20.79 3.08
CA ILE A 736 7.52 19.40 3.56
C ILE A 736 6.18 18.94 4.14
N SER A 737 5.57 19.78 4.99
CA SER A 737 4.27 19.53 5.63
C SER A 737 3.14 19.41 4.61
#